data_AF-A0A9P6AAU8-F1
#
_entry.id   AF-A0A9P6AAU8-F1
#
_cell.length_a   1.000
_cell.length_b   1.000
_cell.length_c   1.000
_cell.angle_alpha   90.00
_cell.angle_beta   90.00
_cell.angle_gamma   90.00
#
_symmetry.space_group_name_H-M   'P 1'
#
loop_
_entity.id
_entity.type
_entity.pdbx_description
1 polymer ?
#
loop_
_entity_poly.entity_id
_entity_poly.type
_entity_poly.pdbx_seq_one_letter_code
_entity_poly.pdbx_strand_id
1 'polypeptide(L)'
;MDTPQNPFFLVSQNLRSIGALTVDAYLNNLPNDCLADLRKSTQGKKSEGSHPHGISPIARLAQACSRAFSLPNLINYELLEKNDTTGIHWKCILTISRPDGQARSYQTEFVHSRKQDARTGAANVALRLGAIEFITSFGRNSGSQRESRDTPAPVNDGAKTINYVEKIESLCKQWHNEQVSPQWTQFMIVDQQNRGSGAAKYGAALRVQLSPHLLQVYSTDATFLSYSEAQASCAHEAVDSGVLEFIRSASSGTSQESHLASIPPAPNDHTSLHTFFDALPKPFPDFPDPHAKTVAELPRAPVAYVNNALQSCRGARFSAQYIWNSDYTHNLHGCLLRVSRSKHTRSYLVDPIFHKRNDAKSAVCLLAFSQGLGSYIRSVTDEIERQITPAMRKAVTERVLSTISSMCVKASKLLHEPVQAYEYRVDNDAVGCTLKLPLLVTNDAKAGGQKLQFKTYVADSVYASKADAKIAAVWQAFNDDDVNSGFQISSTNPTVNGPKGKRKAADAELEPGELDPEPSTCSTKASNRRKRRKLAVALHRVGMQSDDEDDGQTAPSKVKGVSQAKSTPSAAGPSRPKPSTYKSRSAMDAGRLGEDSQARIRSVDARLPRLTPIPMYPAGPVPMYPPPMVPYYNVSPPNYRPPFPHARRGDPYGDTASRLWTIPYPHPHMPSMREDRHYQQQMYVPQPPSVSSQ
;
A
#
# COMPACT_ATOMS: atom_id res chain seq x y z
N MET A 1 -49.01 -11.95 0.64
CA MET A 1 -47.68 -11.59 1.17
C MET A 1 -46.86 -11.20 -0.03
N ASP A 2 -47.02 -9.96 -0.45
CA ASP A 2 -46.83 -9.62 -1.85
C ASP A 2 -45.44 -9.00 -2.01
N THR A 3 -44.73 -9.40 -3.06
CA THR A 3 -43.34 -8.99 -3.25
C THR A 3 -43.27 -7.47 -3.46
N PRO A 4 -42.31 -6.76 -2.82
CA PRO A 4 -42.20 -5.32 -2.96
C PRO A 4 -41.93 -4.97 -4.42
N GLN A 5 -42.87 -4.27 -5.06
CA GLN A 5 -42.74 -3.87 -6.45
C GLN A 5 -41.51 -2.97 -6.63
N ASN A 6 -40.76 -3.21 -7.71
CA ASN A 6 -39.58 -2.42 -8.04
C ASN A 6 -39.99 -0.94 -8.24
N PRO A 7 -39.42 0.02 -7.49
CA PRO A 7 -39.83 1.43 -7.57
C PRO A 7 -39.68 2.03 -8.97
N PHE A 8 -38.75 1.54 -9.79
CA PHE A 8 -38.63 1.96 -11.20
C PHE A 8 -39.87 1.60 -12.03
N PHE A 9 -40.54 0.48 -11.73
CA PHE A 9 -41.77 0.11 -12.43
C PHE A 9 -42.88 1.11 -12.10
N LEU A 10 -43.10 1.38 -10.81
CA LEU A 10 -44.12 2.33 -10.34
C LEU A 10 -43.87 3.76 -10.87
N VAL A 11 -42.62 4.23 -10.86
CA VAL A 11 -42.24 5.52 -11.47
C VAL A 11 -42.50 5.51 -12.97
N SER A 12 -42.14 4.46 -13.70
CA SER A 12 -42.39 4.36 -15.15
C SER A 12 -43.89 4.33 -15.49
N GLN A 13 -44.71 3.71 -14.63
CA GLN A 13 -46.17 3.65 -14.77
C GLN A 13 -46.82 5.01 -14.51
N ASN A 14 -46.38 5.71 -13.46
CA ASN A 14 -46.84 7.07 -13.14
C ASN A 14 -46.40 8.11 -14.18
N LEU A 15 -45.21 7.95 -14.78
CA LEU A 15 -44.78 8.80 -15.89
C LEU A 15 -45.64 8.54 -17.14
N ARG A 16 -45.97 7.29 -17.45
CA ARG A 16 -46.89 6.96 -18.56
C ARG A 16 -48.31 7.50 -18.34
N SER A 17 -48.84 7.49 -17.11
CA SER A 17 -50.19 8.00 -16.83
C SER A 17 -50.31 9.53 -16.98
N ILE A 18 -49.21 10.28 -16.90
CA ILE A 18 -49.14 11.71 -17.26
C ILE A 18 -48.69 11.96 -18.71
N GLY A 19 -48.70 10.93 -19.56
CA GLY A 19 -48.43 11.04 -21.00
C GLY A 19 -46.96 10.89 -21.43
N ALA A 20 -46.04 10.52 -20.53
CA ALA A 20 -44.65 10.29 -20.92
C ALA A 20 -44.50 9.01 -21.77
N LEU A 21 -44.03 9.18 -23.00
CA LEU A 21 -43.68 8.08 -23.91
C LEU A 21 -42.35 7.44 -23.50
N THR A 22 -42.18 6.13 -23.73
CA THR A 22 -40.83 5.53 -23.75
C THR A 22 -40.06 6.02 -24.97
N VAL A 23 -38.73 5.92 -24.95
CA VAL A 23 -37.89 6.32 -26.10
C VAL A 23 -38.33 5.60 -27.38
N ASP A 24 -38.63 4.29 -27.30
CA ASP A 24 -39.11 3.52 -28.45
C ASP A 24 -40.50 3.98 -28.92
N ALA A 25 -41.41 4.29 -27.99
CA ALA A 25 -42.73 4.81 -28.33
C ALA A 25 -42.67 6.23 -28.91
N TYR A 26 -41.71 7.05 -28.51
CA TYR A 26 -41.45 8.36 -29.11
C TYR A 26 -40.87 8.20 -30.52
N LEU A 27 -39.82 7.39 -30.69
CA LEU A 27 -39.18 7.15 -31.99
C LEU A 27 -40.12 6.53 -33.02
N ASN A 28 -41.03 5.65 -32.61
CA ASN A 28 -42.03 5.02 -33.49
C ASN A 28 -43.24 5.93 -33.82
N ASN A 29 -43.44 7.04 -33.10
CA ASN A 29 -44.51 8.01 -33.37
C ASN A 29 -44.00 9.31 -34.04
N LEU A 30 -42.72 9.41 -34.36
CA LEU A 30 -42.19 10.53 -35.15
C LEU A 30 -42.65 10.43 -36.62
N PRO A 31 -43.14 11.52 -37.24
CA PRO A 31 -43.38 11.56 -38.68
C PRO A 31 -42.11 11.18 -39.46
N ASN A 32 -42.27 10.44 -40.57
CA ASN A 32 -41.15 9.92 -41.37
C ASN A 32 -40.18 11.02 -41.82
N ASP A 33 -40.68 12.24 -42.06
CA ASP A 33 -39.87 13.39 -42.48
C ASP A 33 -38.88 13.84 -41.40
N CYS A 34 -39.27 13.77 -40.12
CA CYS A 34 -38.38 14.07 -38.99
C CYS A 34 -37.28 12.98 -38.83
N LEU A 35 -37.62 11.72 -39.10
CA LEU A 35 -36.65 10.62 -39.09
C LEU A 35 -35.66 10.69 -40.28
N ALA A 36 -36.03 11.35 -41.38
CA ALA A 36 -35.14 11.55 -42.51
C ALA A 36 -33.95 12.45 -42.15
N ASP A 37 -34.18 13.57 -41.45
CA ASP A 37 -33.10 14.51 -41.10
C ASP A 37 -32.21 14.00 -39.96
N LEU A 38 -32.77 13.28 -38.98
CA LEU A 38 -31.97 12.61 -37.94
C LEU A 38 -31.04 11.54 -38.53
N ARG A 39 -31.48 10.85 -39.60
CA ARG A 39 -30.65 9.91 -40.38
C ARG A 39 -29.62 10.60 -41.28
N LYS A 40 -29.91 11.78 -41.83
CA LYS A 40 -28.90 12.60 -42.56
C LYS A 40 -27.79 13.08 -41.62
N SER A 41 -28.13 13.54 -40.42
CA SER A 41 -27.16 14.02 -39.43
C SER A 41 -26.17 12.95 -38.96
N THR A 42 -26.54 11.67 -39.02
CA THR A 42 -25.69 10.53 -38.62
C THR A 42 -24.96 9.86 -39.79
N GLN A 43 -25.23 10.26 -41.04
CA GLN A 43 -24.47 9.82 -42.22
C GLN A 43 -23.52 10.91 -42.71
N GLY A 44 -22.31 10.94 -42.11
CA GLY A 44 -21.19 11.73 -42.64
C GLY A 44 -20.91 11.40 -44.11
N LYS A 45 -20.62 12.43 -44.91
CA LYS A 45 -20.49 12.37 -46.38
C LYS A 45 -19.76 11.12 -46.88
N LYS A 46 -20.48 10.20 -47.53
CA LYS A 46 -19.87 9.24 -48.45
C LYS A 46 -19.36 10.00 -49.68
N SER A 47 -18.04 10.17 -49.78
CA SER A 47 -17.40 10.37 -51.07
C SER A 47 -17.45 9.04 -51.85
N GLU A 48 -18.24 8.96 -52.91
CA GLU A 48 -18.30 7.77 -53.78
C GLU A 48 -17.08 7.68 -54.70
N GLY A 49 -15.91 7.48 -54.09
CA GLY A 49 -14.75 6.96 -54.79
C GLY A 49 -14.89 5.44 -54.93
N SER A 50 -15.04 4.96 -56.17
CA SER A 50 -15.07 3.52 -56.49
C SER A 50 -13.95 2.77 -55.74
N HIS A 51 -14.34 1.81 -54.90
CA HIS A 51 -13.43 1.03 -54.08
C HIS A 51 -13.40 -0.41 -54.61
N PRO A 52 -12.22 -1.02 -54.81
CA PRO A 52 -12.13 -2.38 -55.35
C PRO A 52 -12.78 -3.39 -54.39
N HIS A 53 -13.94 -3.89 -54.78
CA HIS A 53 -14.73 -4.83 -53.99
C HIS A 53 -14.00 -6.17 -53.86
N GLY A 54 -13.69 -6.57 -52.62
CA GLY A 54 -13.18 -7.91 -52.30
C GLY A 54 -12.05 -7.98 -51.25
N ILE A 55 -11.23 -6.93 -51.12
CA ILE A 55 -10.11 -6.93 -50.15
C ILE A 55 -10.66 -6.68 -48.74
N SER A 56 -10.37 -7.59 -47.80
CA SER A 56 -10.82 -7.43 -46.41
C SER A 56 -10.15 -6.23 -45.72
N PRO A 57 -10.81 -5.58 -44.74
CA PRO A 57 -10.25 -4.42 -44.02
C PRO A 57 -8.86 -4.69 -43.42
N ILE A 58 -8.68 -5.89 -42.84
CA ILE A 58 -7.43 -6.37 -42.25
C ILE A 58 -6.35 -6.50 -43.34
N ALA A 59 -6.68 -7.13 -44.48
CA ALA A 59 -5.75 -7.28 -45.60
C ALA A 59 -5.37 -5.94 -46.23
N ARG A 60 -6.30 -4.97 -46.31
CA ARG A 60 -6.05 -3.62 -46.83
C ARG A 60 -5.05 -2.84 -45.95
N LEU A 61 -5.16 -2.94 -44.62
CA LEU A 61 -4.20 -2.34 -43.69
C LEU A 61 -2.84 -3.05 -43.72
N ALA A 62 -2.82 -4.39 -43.75
CA ALA A 62 -1.59 -5.16 -43.87
C ALA A 62 -0.83 -4.82 -45.17
N GLN A 63 -1.53 -4.81 -46.31
CA GLN A 63 -0.97 -4.43 -47.61
C GLN A 63 -0.43 -2.99 -47.61
N ALA A 64 -1.11 -2.05 -46.93
CA ALA A 64 -0.61 -0.68 -46.78
C ALA A 64 0.70 -0.64 -45.98
N CYS A 65 0.78 -1.35 -44.84
CA CYS A 65 2.01 -1.40 -44.02
C CYS A 65 3.16 -2.08 -44.77
N SER A 66 2.92 -3.21 -45.45
CA SER A 66 3.93 -3.89 -46.25
C SER A 66 4.47 -3.02 -47.39
N ARG A 67 3.62 -2.17 -48.01
CA ARG A 67 4.04 -1.22 -49.05
C ARG A 67 4.79 0.00 -48.52
N ALA A 68 4.46 0.48 -47.32
CA ALA A 68 5.05 1.70 -46.77
C ALA A 68 6.37 1.46 -46.01
N PHE A 69 6.55 0.29 -45.39
CA PHE A 69 7.64 0.04 -44.45
C PHE A 69 8.45 -1.23 -44.72
N SER A 70 7.94 -2.15 -45.56
CA SER A 70 8.54 -3.47 -45.85
C SER A 70 8.80 -4.39 -44.64
N LEU A 71 8.39 -4.01 -43.43
CA LEU A 71 8.52 -4.80 -42.20
C LEU A 71 7.24 -5.59 -41.88
N PRO A 72 7.34 -6.84 -41.43
CA PRO A 72 6.23 -7.55 -40.78
C PRO A 72 5.95 -6.98 -39.38
N ASN A 73 4.81 -7.35 -38.80
CA ASN A 73 4.45 -7.13 -37.39
C ASN A 73 4.23 -5.67 -36.92
N LEU A 74 4.10 -4.71 -37.83
CA LEU A 74 3.75 -3.30 -37.51
C LEU A 74 2.29 -3.09 -37.05
N ILE A 75 1.46 -4.13 -37.09
CA ILE A 75 0.05 -4.11 -36.71
C ILE A 75 -0.19 -5.10 -35.57
N ASN A 76 -0.54 -4.60 -34.39
CA ASN A 76 -0.89 -5.40 -33.22
C ASN A 76 -2.42 -5.38 -32.97
N TYR A 77 -2.97 -6.52 -32.53
CA TYR A 77 -4.39 -6.71 -32.23
C TYR A 77 -4.58 -7.28 -30.83
N GLU A 78 -4.78 -6.40 -29.85
CA GLU A 78 -5.19 -6.77 -28.50
C GLU A 78 -6.70 -7.10 -28.49
N LEU A 79 -7.09 -8.12 -27.72
CA LEU A 79 -8.47 -8.60 -27.61
C LEU A 79 -8.88 -8.66 -26.15
N LEU A 80 -9.91 -7.89 -25.80
CA LEU A 80 -10.50 -7.83 -24.47
C LEU A 80 -11.84 -8.59 -24.49
N GLU A 81 -12.02 -9.45 -23.49
CA GLU A 81 -13.22 -10.27 -23.28
C GLU A 81 -14.07 -9.65 -22.16
N LYS A 82 -15.40 -9.59 -22.34
CA LYS A 82 -16.35 -9.20 -21.29
C LYS A 82 -17.52 -10.17 -21.31
N ASN A 83 -17.73 -10.84 -20.17
CA ASN A 83 -18.78 -11.84 -20.01
C ASN A 83 -19.98 -11.20 -19.29
N ASP A 84 -21.01 -10.90 -20.07
CA ASP A 84 -22.27 -10.32 -19.62
C ASP A 84 -23.38 -11.38 -19.61
N THR A 85 -24.53 -11.06 -19.01
CA THR A 85 -25.71 -11.95 -18.99
C THR A 85 -26.24 -12.31 -20.38
N THR A 86 -25.89 -11.54 -21.41
CA THR A 86 -26.19 -11.78 -22.83
C THR A 86 -25.18 -12.68 -23.55
N GLY A 87 -24.07 -13.05 -22.91
CA GLY A 87 -22.99 -13.85 -23.49
C GLY A 87 -21.62 -13.15 -23.52
N ILE A 88 -20.69 -13.77 -24.26
CA ILE A 88 -19.29 -13.32 -24.40
C ILE A 88 -19.21 -12.22 -25.45
N HIS A 89 -18.84 -11.01 -25.03
CA HIS A 89 -18.59 -9.87 -25.91
C HIS A 89 -17.10 -9.57 -26.06
N TRP A 90 -16.68 -9.26 -27.29
CA TRP A 90 -15.32 -8.96 -27.66
C TRP A 90 -15.15 -7.49 -28.02
N LYS A 91 -14.17 -6.86 -27.39
CA LYS A 91 -13.58 -5.59 -27.82
C LYS A 91 -12.20 -5.88 -28.42
N CYS A 92 -11.83 -5.17 -29.48
CA CYS A 92 -10.49 -5.22 -30.03
C CYS A 92 -9.84 -3.83 -30.02
N ILE A 93 -8.55 -3.78 -29.66
CA ILE A 93 -7.71 -2.59 -29.79
C ILE A 93 -6.63 -2.92 -30.83
N LEU A 94 -6.66 -2.16 -31.92
CA LEU A 94 -5.77 -2.27 -33.06
C LEU A 94 -4.74 -1.15 -33.00
N THR A 95 -3.48 -1.50 -32.72
CA THR A 95 -2.38 -0.53 -32.68
C THR A 95 -1.51 -0.68 -33.92
N ILE A 96 -1.37 0.40 -34.68
CA ILE A 96 -0.48 0.49 -35.85
C ILE A 96 0.72 1.33 -35.44
N SER A 97 1.91 0.74 -35.50
CA SER A 97 3.18 1.39 -35.15
C SER A 97 4.00 1.68 -36.40
N ARG A 98 4.66 2.84 -36.44
CA ARG A 98 5.59 3.25 -37.51
C ARG A 98 7.05 3.04 -37.07
N PRO A 99 7.99 2.86 -38.01
CA PRO A 99 9.43 2.77 -37.70
C PRO A 99 10.05 4.03 -37.08
N ASP A 100 9.36 5.17 -37.12
CA ASP A 100 9.76 6.42 -36.45
C ASP A 100 9.30 6.49 -34.97
N GLY A 101 8.73 5.42 -34.43
CA GLY A 101 8.24 5.34 -33.06
C GLY A 101 6.83 5.90 -32.85
N GLN A 102 6.20 6.51 -33.86
CA GLN A 102 4.80 6.94 -33.74
C GLN A 102 3.85 5.74 -33.80
N ALA A 103 2.86 5.69 -32.91
CA ALA A 103 1.80 4.70 -32.94
C ALA A 103 0.42 5.37 -32.92
N ARG A 104 -0.58 4.71 -33.53
CA ARG A 104 -2.00 5.05 -33.38
C ARG A 104 -2.80 3.80 -33.04
N SER A 105 -3.64 3.92 -32.02
CA SER A 105 -4.52 2.85 -31.54
C SER A 105 -5.98 3.15 -31.86
N TYR A 106 -6.69 2.14 -32.34
CA TYR A 106 -8.07 2.19 -32.81
C TYR A 106 -8.87 1.10 -32.10
N GLN A 107 -9.95 1.46 -31.40
CA GLN A 107 -10.70 0.53 -30.55
C GLN A 107 -12.15 0.34 -31.02
N THR A 108 -12.69 -0.86 -30.84
CA THR A 108 -14.14 -1.12 -30.90
C THR A 108 -14.79 -0.96 -29.52
N GLU A 109 -16.13 -1.00 -29.52
CA GLU A 109 -16.92 -1.29 -28.33
C GLU A 109 -17.09 -2.81 -28.13
N PHE A 110 -17.64 -3.22 -26.99
CA PHE A 110 -17.96 -4.61 -26.66
C PHE A 110 -19.29 -5.05 -27.32
N VAL A 111 -19.31 -5.11 -28.65
CA VAL A 111 -20.53 -5.39 -29.46
C VAL A 111 -20.39 -6.67 -30.30
N HIS A 112 -19.18 -7.23 -30.41
CA HIS A 112 -18.91 -8.37 -31.28
C HIS A 112 -18.93 -9.69 -30.50
N SER A 113 -19.74 -10.67 -30.92
CA SER A 113 -19.78 -12.01 -30.31
C SER A 113 -18.62 -12.93 -30.75
N ARG A 114 -17.78 -12.49 -31.69
CA ARG A 114 -16.63 -13.26 -32.20
C ARG A 114 -15.35 -12.42 -32.27
N LYS A 115 -14.21 -13.00 -31.88
CA LYS A 115 -12.87 -12.38 -31.93
C LYS A 115 -12.51 -11.82 -33.32
N GLN A 116 -12.87 -12.52 -34.40
CA GLN A 116 -12.56 -12.12 -35.77
C GLN A 116 -13.40 -10.93 -36.24
N ASP A 117 -14.65 -10.84 -35.79
CA ASP A 117 -15.54 -9.73 -36.11
C ASP A 117 -15.07 -8.47 -35.38
N ALA A 118 -14.60 -8.59 -34.14
CA ALA A 118 -13.96 -7.49 -33.39
C ALA A 118 -12.69 -6.97 -34.08
N ARG A 119 -11.80 -7.86 -34.56
CA ARG A 119 -10.61 -7.47 -35.35
C ARG A 119 -10.99 -6.75 -36.65
N THR A 120 -12.02 -7.24 -37.33
CA THR A 120 -12.52 -6.63 -38.57
C THR A 120 -13.20 -5.28 -38.31
N GLY A 121 -13.92 -5.15 -37.20
CA GLY A 121 -14.47 -3.89 -36.69
C GLY A 121 -13.38 -2.86 -36.39
N ALA A 122 -12.32 -3.25 -35.66
CA ALA A 122 -11.19 -2.38 -35.35
C ALA A 122 -10.48 -1.90 -36.64
N ALA A 123 -10.27 -2.81 -37.60
CA ALA A 123 -9.71 -2.46 -38.91
C ALA A 123 -10.60 -1.48 -39.70
N ASN A 124 -11.92 -1.64 -39.67
CA ASN A 124 -12.86 -0.69 -40.28
C ASN A 124 -12.84 0.68 -39.58
N VAL A 125 -12.77 0.71 -38.24
CA VAL A 125 -12.63 1.96 -37.46
C VAL A 125 -11.32 2.67 -37.81
N ALA A 126 -10.21 1.94 -37.93
CA ALA A 126 -8.92 2.48 -38.33
C ALA A 126 -8.96 3.05 -39.76
N LEU A 127 -9.50 2.31 -40.73
CA LEU A 127 -9.67 2.78 -42.11
C LEU A 127 -10.52 4.07 -42.19
N ARG A 128 -11.62 4.15 -41.41
CA ARG A 128 -12.48 5.34 -41.32
C ARG A 128 -11.78 6.53 -40.66
N LEU A 129 -10.81 6.30 -39.78
CA LEU A 129 -10.03 7.31 -39.06
C LEU A 129 -8.64 7.53 -39.69
N GLY A 130 -8.55 7.45 -41.02
CA GLY A 130 -7.37 7.85 -41.78
C GLY A 130 -6.13 6.97 -41.57
N ALA A 131 -6.26 5.71 -41.13
CA ALA A 131 -5.10 4.86 -40.87
C ALA A 131 -4.20 4.66 -42.11
N ILE A 132 -4.75 4.64 -43.32
CA ILE A 132 -3.94 4.57 -44.55
C ILE A 132 -3.09 5.84 -44.72
N GLU A 133 -3.60 7.03 -44.38
CA GLU A 133 -2.86 8.29 -44.45
C GLU A 133 -1.78 8.36 -43.36
N PHE A 134 -2.07 7.84 -42.16
CA PHE A 134 -1.06 7.67 -41.11
C PHE A 134 0.06 6.70 -41.53
N ILE A 135 -0.25 5.67 -42.31
CA ILE A 135 0.73 4.75 -42.88
C ILE A 135 1.55 5.42 -44.01
N THR A 136 0.89 6.09 -44.97
CA THR A 136 1.54 6.60 -46.19
C THR A 136 2.17 7.99 -46.05
N SER A 137 1.93 8.70 -44.95
CA SER A 137 2.62 9.97 -44.62
C SER A 137 4.05 9.77 -44.12
N PHE A 138 4.54 8.54 -43.98
CA PHE A 138 5.94 8.25 -43.70
C PHE A 138 6.85 8.76 -44.82
N GLY A 139 7.91 9.48 -44.49
CA GLY A 139 8.86 10.08 -45.45
C GLY A 139 8.39 11.36 -46.17
N ARG A 140 7.11 11.74 -46.10
CA ARG A 140 6.63 13.05 -46.58
C ARG A 140 6.83 14.12 -45.52
N ASN A 141 8.00 14.74 -45.51
CA ASN A 141 8.30 15.90 -44.66
C ASN A 141 7.21 16.98 -44.81
N SER A 142 6.52 17.32 -43.72
CA SER A 142 5.40 18.28 -43.70
C SER A 142 5.86 19.74 -43.74
N GLY A 143 6.79 20.05 -44.66
CA GLY A 143 7.16 21.41 -45.00
C GLY A 143 6.15 22.00 -45.99
N SER A 144 5.56 23.13 -45.63
CA SER A 144 4.58 23.89 -46.42
C SER A 144 3.32 23.12 -46.88
N GLN A 145 2.28 23.14 -46.05
CA GLN A 145 0.96 23.52 -46.55
C GLN A 145 0.29 24.48 -45.54
N ARG A 146 -0.48 25.44 -46.05
CA ARG A 146 -0.80 26.69 -45.36
C ARG A 146 -2.33 26.90 -45.28
N GLU A 147 -2.78 27.41 -44.13
CA GLU A 147 -4.09 28.01 -43.86
C GLU A 147 -5.38 27.23 -44.21
N SER A 148 -6.09 26.72 -43.18
CA SER A 148 -7.57 26.67 -43.16
C SER A 148 -8.13 26.51 -41.72
N ARG A 149 -8.33 27.64 -41.05
CA ARG A 149 -9.30 27.94 -39.96
C ARG A 149 -9.77 26.88 -38.94
N ASP A 150 -9.61 27.27 -37.68
CA ASP A 150 -10.67 27.26 -36.64
C ASP A 150 -11.21 25.92 -36.11
N THR A 151 -10.34 25.14 -35.45
CA THR A 151 -10.70 24.42 -34.20
C THR A 151 -9.52 24.50 -33.21
N PRO A 152 -9.70 24.87 -31.93
CA PRO A 152 -8.62 24.88 -30.94
C PRO A 152 -8.27 23.46 -30.48
N ALA A 153 -7.54 22.72 -31.32
CA ALA A 153 -6.87 21.49 -30.93
C ALA A 153 -5.71 21.80 -29.95
N PRO A 154 -5.42 20.93 -28.97
CA PRO A 154 -4.29 21.14 -28.07
C PRO A 154 -2.97 21.14 -28.87
N VAL A 155 -2.09 22.10 -28.56
CA VAL A 155 -0.75 22.20 -29.14
C VAL A 155 0.09 21.04 -28.61
N ASN A 156 0.04 19.92 -29.32
CA ASN A 156 0.86 18.75 -29.04
C ASN A 156 2.24 18.95 -29.70
N ASP A 157 3.04 19.85 -29.10
CA ASP A 157 4.44 20.03 -29.47
C ASP A 157 5.15 18.67 -29.46
N GLY A 158 6.11 18.51 -30.38
CA GLY A 158 6.85 17.26 -30.61
C GLY A 158 7.84 16.92 -29.49
N ALA A 159 7.37 16.85 -28.25
CA ALA A 159 8.13 16.47 -27.08
C ALA A 159 8.64 15.03 -27.25
N LYS A 160 9.91 14.91 -27.67
CA LYS A 160 10.62 13.64 -27.74
C LYS A 160 10.52 12.94 -26.38
N THR A 161 9.88 11.78 -26.33
CA THR A 161 9.71 10.99 -25.10
C THR A 161 11.09 10.76 -24.48
N ILE A 162 11.37 11.42 -23.35
CA ILE A 162 12.70 11.43 -22.76
C ILE A 162 12.99 10.04 -22.21
N ASN A 163 13.94 9.32 -22.81
CA ASN A 163 14.35 8.03 -22.27
C ASN A 163 15.16 8.25 -20.98
N TYR A 164 14.48 8.15 -19.84
CA TYR A 164 15.10 8.33 -18.53
C TYR A 164 16.17 7.26 -18.22
N VAL A 165 16.10 6.07 -18.83
CA VAL A 165 17.15 5.03 -18.68
C VAL A 165 18.46 5.53 -19.28
N GLU A 166 18.45 5.94 -20.56
CA GLU A 166 19.61 6.54 -21.24
C GLU A 166 20.10 7.82 -20.52
N LYS A 167 19.19 8.63 -19.99
CA LYS A 167 19.53 9.87 -19.25
C LYS A 167 20.27 9.60 -17.94
N ILE A 168 19.90 8.53 -17.22
CA ILE A 168 20.61 8.10 -16.01
C ILE A 168 21.96 7.47 -16.40
N GLU A 169 21.96 6.57 -17.38
CA GLU A 169 23.17 5.85 -17.81
C GLU A 169 24.25 6.76 -18.40
N SER A 170 23.88 7.76 -19.20
CA SER A 170 24.81 8.75 -19.73
C SER A 170 25.40 9.65 -18.64
N LEU A 171 24.61 10.04 -17.63
CA LEU A 171 25.07 10.84 -16.50
C LEU A 171 25.99 10.03 -15.57
N CYS A 172 25.70 8.74 -15.35
CA CYS A 172 26.61 7.82 -14.66
C CYS A 172 27.92 7.59 -15.43
N LYS A 173 27.90 7.47 -16.77
CA LYS A 173 29.13 7.32 -17.59
C LYS A 173 30.02 8.57 -17.55
N GLN A 174 29.41 9.76 -17.51
CA GLN A 174 30.12 11.02 -17.28
C GLN A 174 30.78 11.08 -15.88
N TRP A 175 30.47 10.16 -14.97
CA TRP A 175 31.02 10.11 -13.62
C TRP A 175 32.36 9.38 -13.53
N HIS A 176 33.36 10.02 -12.91
CA HIS A 176 34.69 9.45 -12.62
C HIS A 176 35.28 8.61 -13.78
N ASN A 177 35.12 9.06 -15.02
CA ASN A 177 35.54 8.35 -16.24
C ASN A 177 35.00 6.90 -16.30
N GLU A 178 33.67 6.77 -16.38
CA GLU A 178 32.93 5.50 -16.51
C GLU A 178 33.03 4.53 -15.32
N GLN A 179 33.63 4.92 -14.19
CA GLN A 179 33.73 4.05 -13.00
C GLN A 179 32.38 3.75 -12.32
N VAL A 180 31.36 4.61 -12.50
CA VAL A 180 30.01 4.38 -11.97
C VAL A 180 29.12 3.77 -13.05
N SER A 181 28.71 2.52 -12.83
CA SER A 181 27.65 1.88 -13.61
C SER A 181 26.35 1.79 -12.79
N PRO A 182 25.20 2.23 -13.33
CA PRO A 182 23.91 1.99 -12.68
C PRO A 182 23.56 0.50 -12.80
N GLN A 183 23.16 -0.11 -11.69
CA GLN A 183 22.90 -1.54 -11.63
C GLN A 183 21.40 -1.79 -11.62
N TRP A 184 20.88 -2.29 -12.74
CA TRP A 184 19.48 -2.67 -12.89
C TRP A 184 19.26 -4.11 -12.42
N THR A 185 18.33 -4.31 -11.49
CA THR A 185 17.88 -5.62 -11.02
C THR A 185 16.45 -5.87 -11.49
N GLN A 186 16.25 -6.92 -12.30
CA GLN A 186 14.92 -7.43 -12.63
C GLN A 186 14.35 -8.25 -11.46
N PHE A 187 13.07 -8.08 -11.16
CA PHE A 187 12.33 -9.02 -10.33
C PHE A 187 10.96 -9.32 -10.92
N MET A 188 10.39 -10.45 -10.52
CA MET A 188 9.20 -11.02 -11.12
C MET A 188 8.33 -11.63 -10.02
N ILE A 189 7.03 -11.29 -10.01
CA ILE A 189 6.04 -11.91 -9.14
C ILE A 189 5.06 -12.68 -10.01
N VAL A 190 4.99 -14.00 -9.78
CA VAL A 190 3.94 -14.86 -10.33
C VAL A 190 2.71 -14.73 -9.43
N ASP A 191 1.58 -14.31 -9.99
CA ASP A 191 0.35 -14.06 -9.24
C ASP A 191 -0.29 -15.39 -8.79
N GLN A 192 0.01 -15.82 -7.56
CA GLN A 192 -0.46 -17.09 -7.01
C GLN A 192 -1.98 -17.15 -6.78
N GLN A 193 -2.65 -16.00 -6.70
CA GLN A 193 -4.10 -15.93 -6.58
C GLN A 193 -4.75 -16.08 -7.96
N ASN A 194 -4.22 -15.38 -8.98
CA ASN A 194 -4.76 -15.40 -10.34
C ASN A 194 -4.17 -16.53 -11.22
N ARG A 195 -4.19 -17.77 -10.70
CA ARG A 195 -3.58 -18.95 -11.34
C ARG A 195 -4.02 -19.22 -12.77
N GLY A 196 -5.23 -18.80 -13.15
CA GLY A 196 -5.77 -18.96 -14.51
C GLY A 196 -5.15 -18.03 -15.55
N SER A 197 -4.55 -16.91 -15.13
CA SER A 197 -3.90 -15.97 -16.06
C SER A 197 -2.48 -16.39 -16.43
N GLY A 198 -1.72 -16.93 -15.48
CA GLY A 198 -0.31 -17.34 -15.65
C GLY A 198 0.67 -16.19 -15.96
N ALA A 199 0.19 -14.97 -16.20
CA ALA A 199 1.00 -13.81 -16.55
C ALA A 199 1.92 -13.41 -15.39
N ALA A 200 3.23 -13.54 -15.63
CA ALA A 200 4.25 -13.00 -14.75
C ALA A 200 4.18 -11.46 -14.76
N LYS A 201 4.15 -10.85 -13.57
CA LYS A 201 4.25 -9.39 -13.43
C LYS A 201 5.69 -9.02 -13.12
N TYR A 202 6.23 -8.07 -13.85
CA TYR A 202 7.60 -7.59 -13.70
C TYR A 202 7.66 -6.32 -12.88
N GLY A 203 8.78 -6.16 -12.16
CA GLY A 203 9.22 -4.90 -11.56
C GLY A 203 10.73 -4.76 -11.76
N ALA A 204 11.24 -3.55 -11.54
CA ALA A 204 12.65 -3.24 -11.66
C ALA A 204 13.15 -2.47 -10.44
N ALA A 205 14.39 -2.71 -10.04
CA ALA A 205 15.13 -1.86 -9.12
C ALA A 205 16.35 -1.27 -9.82
N LEU A 206 16.63 -0.01 -9.52
CA LEU A 206 17.83 0.72 -9.90
C LEU A 206 18.68 0.92 -8.64
N ARG A 207 19.92 0.42 -8.65
CA ARG A 207 20.94 0.73 -7.66
C ARG A 207 21.97 1.68 -8.27
N VAL A 208 22.11 2.87 -7.68
CA VAL A 208 23.16 3.84 -8.01
C VAL A 208 24.13 3.90 -6.84
N GLN A 209 25.37 3.50 -7.08
CA GLN A 209 26.44 3.51 -6.09
C GLN A 209 27.56 4.44 -6.56
N LEU A 210 27.75 5.55 -5.83
CA LEU A 210 28.77 6.57 -6.12
C LEU A 210 30.04 6.34 -5.27
N SER A 211 29.90 5.71 -4.10
CA SER A 211 31.01 5.24 -3.26
C SER A 211 30.55 4.02 -2.41
N PRO A 212 31.45 3.35 -1.66
CA PRO A 212 31.07 2.30 -0.72
C PRO A 212 30.03 2.71 0.33
N HIS A 213 29.90 4.01 0.62
CA HIS A 213 28.96 4.55 1.60
C HIS A 213 27.84 5.39 0.99
N LEU A 214 28.01 5.90 -0.23
CA LEU A 214 27.04 6.72 -0.95
C LEU A 214 26.31 5.88 -2.01
N LEU A 215 25.22 5.24 -1.60
CA LEU A 215 24.43 4.31 -2.39
C LEU A 215 22.93 4.59 -2.19
N GLN A 216 22.19 4.70 -3.29
CA GLN A 216 20.73 4.87 -3.28
C GLN A 216 20.06 3.83 -4.18
N VAL A 217 18.90 3.34 -3.74
CA VAL A 217 18.09 2.36 -4.47
C VAL A 217 16.69 2.92 -4.72
N TYR A 218 16.21 2.71 -5.93
CA TYR A 218 14.85 3.01 -6.39
C TYR A 218 14.22 1.72 -6.91
N SER A 219 12.91 1.55 -6.79
CA SER A 219 12.24 0.38 -7.38
C SER A 219 10.74 0.59 -7.55
N THR A 220 10.17 0.00 -8.59
CA THR A 220 8.73 -0.02 -8.86
C THR A 220 7.99 -1.16 -8.14
N ASP A 221 6.66 -1.22 -8.26
CA ASP A 221 5.89 -2.44 -7.96
C ASP A 221 6.07 -3.50 -9.06
N ALA A 222 5.93 -4.78 -8.70
CA ALA A 222 5.82 -5.86 -9.68
C ALA A 222 4.40 -5.90 -10.30
N THR A 223 4.12 -4.96 -11.20
CA THR A 223 2.79 -4.77 -11.83
C THR A 223 2.81 -4.72 -13.35
N PHE A 224 3.99 -4.60 -13.97
CA PHE A 224 4.16 -4.37 -15.41
C PHE A 224 4.14 -5.67 -16.20
N LEU A 225 3.78 -5.58 -17.49
CA LEU A 225 3.69 -6.75 -18.37
C LEU A 225 5.03 -7.08 -19.04
N SER A 226 5.99 -6.16 -19.02
CA SER A 226 7.36 -6.40 -19.47
C SER A 226 8.41 -5.78 -18.56
N TYR A 227 9.64 -6.31 -18.61
CA TYR A 227 10.76 -5.75 -17.86
C TYR A 227 11.18 -4.36 -18.37
N SER A 228 11.16 -4.12 -19.69
CA SER A 228 11.50 -2.81 -20.27
C SER A 228 10.56 -1.70 -19.78
N GLU A 229 9.26 -1.99 -19.72
CA GLU A 229 8.24 -1.12 -19.15
C GLU A 229 8.49 -0.86 -17.64
N ALA A 230 8.80 -1.91 -16.87
CA ALA A 230 9.17 -1.78 -15.45
C ALA A 230 10.45 -0.95 -15.23
N GLN A 231 11.44 -1.10 -16.11
CA GLN A 231 12.73 -0.39 -16.07
C GLN A 231 12.55 1.09 -16.42
N ALA A 232 11.78 1.41 -17.47
CA ALA A 232 11.45 2.79 -17.85
C ALA A 232 10.63 3.49 -16.75
N SER A 233 9.66 2.78 -16.16
CA SER A 233 8.89 3.26 -15.01
C SER A 233 9.77 3.49 -13.76
N CYS A 234 10.71 2.59 -13.49
CA CYS A 234 11.68 2.76 -12.40
C CYS A 234 12.66 3.92 -12.65
N ALA A 235 13.04 4.18 -13.91
CA ALA A 235 13.82 5.36 -14.27
C ALA A 235 13.03 6.65 -14.04
N HIS A 236 11.71 6.65 -14.31
CA HIS A 236 10.83 7.78 -14.00
C HIS A 236 10.70 8.01 -12.49
N GLU A 237 10.37 6.97 -11.71
CA GLU A 237 10.25 7.05 -10.23
C GLU A 237 11.58 7.48 -9.59
N ALA A 238 12.73 7.11 -10.16
CA ALA A 238 14.05 7.57 -9.73
C ALA A 238 14.31 9.05 -10.06
N VAL A 239 13.91 9.53 -11.25
CA VAL A 239 14.02 10.95 -11.63
C VAL A 239 13.10 11.84 -10.78
N ASP A 240 11.86 11.43 -10.55
CA ASP A 240 10.94 12.13 -9.62
C ASP A 240 11.49 12.16 -8.18
N SER A 241 12.22 11.11 -7.79
CA SER A 241 12.91 11.01 -6.50
C SER A 241 14.29 11.70 -6.47
N GLY A 242 14.66 12.45 -7.51
CA GLY A 242 15.87 13.26 -7.56
C GLY A 242 17.18 12.51 -7.84
N VAL A 243 17.16 11.38 -8.56
CA VAL A 243 18.40 10.61 -8.86
C VAL A 243 19.44 11.42 -9.62
N LEU A 244 19.03 12.34 -10.49
CA LEU A 244 19.95 13.17 -11.27
C LEU A 244 20.66 14.20 -10.35
N GLU A 245 19.95 14.69 -9.35
CA GLU A 245 20.43 15.61 -8.31
C GLU A 245 21.32 14.86 -7.31
N PHE A 246 20.93 13.65 -6.90
CA PHE A 246 21.76 12.74 -6.10
C PHE A 246 23.11 12.49 -6.76
N ILE A 247 23.12 12.06 -8.03
CA ILE A 247 24.37 11.87 -8.77
C ILE A 247 25.15 13.19 -8.83
N ARG A 248 24.59 14.27 -9.41
CA ARG A 248 25.29 15.56 -9.54
C ARG A 248 25.86 16.11 -8.21
N SER A 249 25.18 15.90 -7.08
CA SER A 249 25.60 16.45 -5.78
C SER A 249 26.98 15.96 -5.32
N ALA A 250 27.39 14.77 -5.74
CA ALA A 250 28.70 14.21 -5.42
C ALA A 250 29.87 14.86 -6.20
N SER A 251 29.61 15.60 -7.29
CA SER A 251 30.67 16.23 -8.13
C SER A 251 31.27 17.45 -7.45
N SER A 252 30.43 18.20 -6.74
CA SER A 252 30.84 19.35 -5.94
C SER A 252 31.66 18.96 -4.70
N GLY A 253 31.60 17.69 -4.27
CA GLY A 253 32.38 17.17 -3.17
C GLY A 253 33.84 16.99 -3.54
N THR A 254 34.65 18.04 -3.40
CA THR A 254 36.08 18.10 -3.80
C THR A 254 37.02 17.21 -2.95
N SER A 255 36.47 16.29 -2.15
CA SER A 255 37.21 15.49 -1.17
C SER A 255 37.92 14.31 -1.85
N GLN A 256 39.15 14.54 -2.30
CA GLN A 256 40.03 13.49 -2.84
C GLN A 256 40.51 12.52 -1.74
N GLU A 257 39.66 11.58 -1.33
CA GLU A 257 40.13 10.32 -0.74
C GLU A 257 39.82 9.17 -1.70
N SER A 258 40.69 9.03 -2.70
CA SER A 258 40.67 7.94 -3.69
C SER A 258 41.15 6.61 -3.10
N HIS A 259 40.63 6.24 -1.92
CA HIS A 259 40.65 4.86 -1.45
C HIS A 259 39.62 4.06 -2.27
N LEU A 260 40.10 3.63 -3.44
CA LEU A 260 39.34 2.92 -4.46
C LEU A 260 38.57 1.73 -3.86
N ALA A 261 37.39 1.50 -4.42
CA ALA A 261 36.39 0.55 -3.94
C ALA A 261 36.99 -0.75 -3.40
N SER A 262 36.52 -1.14 -2.21
CA SER A 262 36.52 -2.55 -1.83
C SER A 262 35.82 -3.31 -2.94
N ILE A 263 36.57 -4.15 -3.66
CA ILE A 263 36.05 -5.01 -4.72
C ILE A 263 34.80 -5.70 -4.18
N PRO A 264 33.65 -5.67 -4.88
CA PRO A 264 32.45 -6.35 -4.40
C PRO A 264 32.82 -7.81 -4.10
N PRO A 265 32.48 -8.34 -2.90
CA PRO A 265 32.95 -9.65 -2.47
C PRO A 265 32.61 -10.68 -3.55
N ALA A 266 33.56 -11.59 -3.81
CA ALA A 266 33.44 -12.52 -4.94
C ALA A 266 32.09 -13.25 -4.85
N PRO A 267 31.36 -13.43 -5.97
CA PRO A 267 29.92 -13.78 -5.95
C PRO A 267 29.57 -15.14 -5.29
N ASN A 268 30.58 -15.90 -4.85
CA ASN A 268 30.46 -17.19 -4.18
C ASN A 268 30.62 -17.07 -2.64
N ASP A 269 31.07 -15.92 -2.12
CA ASP A 269 31.38 -15.70 -0.70
C ASP A 269 30.11 -15.40 0.11
N HIS A 270 29.42 -16.47 0.47
CA HIS A 270 28.25 -16.44 1.34
C HIS A 270 28.54 -15.71 2.66
N THR A 271 27.73 -14.70 2.98
CA THR A 271 27.93 -13.83 4.13
C THR A 271 26.98 -14.20 5.28
N SER A 272 27.48 -14.18 6.52
CA SER A 272 26.63 -14.37 7.70
C SER A 272 25.92 -13.08 8.12
N LEU A 273 24.73 -13.16 8.73
CA LEU A 273 23.99 -11.97 9.19
C LEU A 273 24.81 -11.12 10.19
N HIS A 274 25.67 -11.75 10.99
CA HIS A 274 26.59 -11.08 11.91
C HIS A 274 27.68 -10.31 11.14
N THR A 275 28.33 -10.97 10.18
CA THR A 275 29.35 -10.35 9.32
C THR A 275 28.78 -9.16 8.53
N PHE A 276 27.57 -9.29 8.01
CA PHE A 276 26.87 -8.19 7.33
C PHE A 276 26.59 -7.01 8.26
N PHE A 277 26.06 -7.28 9.47
CA PHE A 277 25.81 -6.25 10.48
C PHE A 277 27.07 -5.51 10.92
N ASP A 278 28.21 -6.19 10.97
CA ASP A 278 29.51 -5.58 11.29
C ASP A 278 30.09 -4.73 10.16
N ALA A 279 29.77 -5.05 8.90
CA ALA A 279 30.16 -4.30 7.72
C ALA A 279 29.28 -3.06 7.44
N LEU A 280 28.13 -2.92 8.10
CA LEU A 280 27.30 -1.71 7.96
C LEU A 280 27.94 -0.49 8.64
N PRO A 281 27.70 0.74 8.15
CA PRO A 281 28.14 1.96 8.81
C PRO A 281 27.61 2.05 10.25
N LYS A 282 28.52 2.24 11.21
CA LYS A 282 28.24 2.44 12.64
C LYS A 282 28.71 3.85 13.06
N PRO A 283 28.01 4.55 13.98
CA PRO A 283 26.79 4.13 14.66
C PRO A 283 25.56 4.22 13.73
N PHE A 284 24.59 3.34 13.96
CA PHE A 284 23.28 3.43 13.33
C PHE A 284 22.55 4.67 13.87
N PRO A 285 22.10 5.63 13.04
CA PRO A 285 21.56 6.91 13.52
C PRO A 285 20.22 6.76 14.26
N ASP A 286 19.50 5.67 14.02
CA ASP A 286 18.10 5.50 14.44
C ASP A 286 17.83 4.26 15.29
N PHE A 287 18.86 3.46 15.61
CA PHE A 287 18.62 2.16 16.23
C PHE A 287 18.19 2.33 17.70
N PRO A 288 17.14 1.60 18.16
CA PRO A 288 16.63 1.72 19.53
C PRO A 288 17.62 1.29 20.62
N ASP A 289 18.73 0.64 20.25
CA ASP A 289 19.94 0.54 21.06
C ASP A 289 21.15 0.92 20.17
N PRO A 290 21.79 2.09 20.38
CA PRO A 290 22.98 2.52 19.63
C PRO A 290 24.28 1.88 20.16
N HIS A 291 24.22 1.07 21.22
CA HIS A 291 25.38 0.43 21.85
C HIS A 291 25.48 -1.07 21.57
N ALA A 292 24.45 -1.69 20.99
CA ALA A 292 24.45 -3.10 20.60
C ALA A 292 25.58 -3.42 19.61
N LYS A 293 26.52 -4.27 20.03
CA LYS A 293 27.73 -4.62 19.28
C LYS A 293 27.53 -5.77 18.33
N THR A 294 26.56 -6.66 18.61
CA THR A 294 26.24 -7.84 17.81
C THR A 294 24.74 -7.95 17.50
N VAL A 295 24.38 -8.72 16.47
CA VAL A 295 22.97 -8.99 16.11
C VAL A 295 22.21 -9.72 17.24
N ALA A 296 22.91 -10.45 18.11
CA ALA A 296 22.32 -11.20 19.21
C ALA A 296 21.96 -10.32 20.43
N GLU A 297 22.58 -9.15 20.57
CA GLU A 297 22.24 -8.15 21.60
C GLU A 297 20.95 -7.38 21.28
N LEU A 298 20.47 -7.43 20.03
CA LEU A 298 19.28 -6.70 19.61
C LEU A 298 18.03 -7.23 20.32
N PRO A 299 17.29 -6.41 21.10
CA PRO A 299 16.13 -6.88 21.87
C PRO A 299 14.97 -7.45 21.06
N ARG A 300 14.97 -7.27 19.72
CA ARG A 300 13.99 -7.85 18.77
C ARG A 300 14.67 -8.12 17.42
N ALA A 301 14.10 -9.03 16.63
CA ALA A 301 14.54 -9.26 15.26
C ALA A 301 14.40 -7.98 14.39
N PRO A 302 15.33 -7.69 13.46
CA PRO A 302 15.29 -6.47 12.63
C PRO A 302 13.98 -6.24 11.86
N VAL A 303 13.37 -7.33 11.35
CA VAL A 303 12.06 -7.30 10.67
C VAL A 303 10.95 -6.81 11.61
N ALA A 304 10.99 -7.20 12.88
CA ALA A 304 10.03 -6.73 13.88
C ALA A 304 10.26 -5.24 14.20
N TYR A 305 11.48 -4.72 14.16
CA TYR A 305 11.72 -3.28 14.33
C TYR A 305 11.15 -2.46 13.17
N VAL A 306 11.35 -2.86 11.91
CA VAL A 306 10.74 -2.18 10.76
C VAL A 306 9.21 -2.18 10.88
N ASN A 307 8.60 -3.33 11.14
CA ASN A 307 7.15 -3.45 11.26
C ASN A 307 6.59 -2.59 12.42
N ASN A 308 7.20 -2.64 13.61
CA ASN A 308 6.79 -1.81 14.75
C ASN A 308 6.92 -0.31 14.46
N ALA A 309 8.01 0.11 13.81
CA ALA A 309 8.24 1.52 13.47
C ALA A 309 7.16 2.04 12.50
N LEU A 310 6.87 1.30 11.43
CA LEU A 310 5.83 1.67 10.46
C LEU A 310 4.44 1.70 11.11
N GLN A 311 4.11 0.71 11.96
CA GLN A 311 2.84 0.66 12.69
C GLN A 311 2.68 1.74 13.78
N SER A 312 3.79 2.30 14.27
CA SER A 312 3.73 3.44 15.20
C SER A 312 3.32 4.74 14.50
N CYS A 313 3.69 4.90 13.22
CA CYS A 313 3.42 6.08 12.41
C CYS A 313 2.03 6.04 11.73
N ARG A 314 0.98 5.95 12.56
CA ARG A 314 -0.42 6.00 12.09
C ARG A 314 -0.71 7.27 11.29
N GLY A 315 -1.59 7.19 10.30
CA GLY A 315 -1.82 8.27 9.33
C GLY A 315 -0.92 8.22 8.08
N ALA A 316 0.27 7.59 8.14
CA ALA A 316 1.25 7.67 7.06
C ALA A 316 0.96 6.80 5.83
N ARG A 317 0.04 5.82 5.93
CA ARG A 317 -0.26 4.85 4.87
C ARG A 317 0.96 4.09 4.36
N PHE A 318 1.90 3.81 5.26
CA PHE A 318 3.08 3.02 4.97
C PHE A 318 2.71 1.58 4.60
N SER A 319 3.32 1.10 3.52
CA SER A 319 3.31 -0.31 3.11
C SER A 319 4.75 -0.79 2.98
N ALA A 320 5.06 -1.95 3.55
CA ALA A 320 6.37 -2.60 3.42
C ALA A 320 6.24 -3.86 2.59
N GLN A 321 6.83 -3.86 1.40
CA GLN A 321 6.96 -5.04 0.55
C GLN A 321 8.36 -5.63 0.68
N TYR A 322 8.45 -6.95 0.74
CA TYR A 322 9.71 -7.70 0.78
C TYR A 322 9.77 -8.59 -0.46
N ILE A 323 10.59 -8.20 -1.43
CA ILE A 323 10.71 -8.84 -2.73
C ILE A 323 12.03 -9.63 -2.74
N TRP A 324 11.98 -10.88 -3.19
CA TRP A 324 13.14 -11.78 -3.15
C TRP A 324 13.96 -11.66 -4.44
N ASN A 325 15.21 -11.24 -4.33
CA ASN A 325 16.22 -11.40 -5.37
C ASN A 325 17.04 -12.65 -5.04
N SER A 326 16.87 -13.75 -5.74
CA SER A 326 17.56 -15.02 -5.43
C SER A 326 18.40 -15.48 -6.61
N ASP A 327 19.67 -15.79 -6.35
CA ASP A 327 20.50 -16.51 -7.29
C ASP A 327 20.28 -18.02 -7.11
N TYR A 328 19.55 -18.61 -8.05
CA TYR A 328 19.26 -20.04 -8.08
C TYR A 328 20.45 -20.91 -8.49
N THR A 329 21.52 -20.33 -9.05
CA THR A 329 22.73 -21.07 -9.44
C THR A 329 23.60 -21.38 -8.22
N HIS A 330 23.78 -20.41 -7.33
CA HIS A 330 24.53 -20.57 -6.07
C HIS A 330 23.65 -20.89 -4.85
N ASN A 331 22.32 -20.93 -5.01
CA ASN A 331 21.33 -21.05 -3.92
C ASN A 331 21.46 -19.93 -2.86
N LEU A 332 21.75 -18.71 -3.31
CA LEU A 332 21.89 -17.54 -2.46
C LEU A 332 20.66 -16.63 -2.56
N HIS A 333 20.34 -15.97 -1.44
CA HIS A 333 19.16 -15.13 -1.29
C HIS A 333 19.56 -13.71 -0.89
N GLY A 334 18.95 -12.76 -1.59
CA GLY A 334 18.94 -11.33 -1.34
C GLY A 334 17.50 -10.85 -1.17
N CYS A 335 17.34 -9.59 -0.76
CA CYS A 335 16.03 -9.03 -0.50
C CYS A 335 15.99 -7.54 -0.82
N LEU A 336 14.92 -7.13 -1.51
CA LEU A 336 14.53 -5.75 -1.75
C LEU A 336 13.40 -5.42 -0.77
N LEU A 337 13.65 -4.48 0.14
CA LEU A 337 12.62 -3.87 0.99
C LEU A 337 12.16 -2.57 0.32
N ARG A 338 10.90 -2.52 -0.11
CA ARG A 338 10.25 -1.31 -0.61
C ARG A 338 9.30 -0.79 0.47
N VAL A 339 9.57 0.41 0.99
CA VAL A 339 8.73 1.14 1.94
C VAL A 339 8.02 2.27 1.20
N SER A 340 6.76 2.05 0.86
CA SER A 340 5.94 2.95 0.05
C SER A 340 4.89 3.69 0.89
N ARG A 341 4.77 4.99 0.63
CA ARG A 341 3.77 5.95 1.12
C ARG A 341 3.14 6.62 -0.10
N SER A 342 1.99 7.28 0.06
CA SER A 342 1.39 8.12 -0.99
C SER A 342 2.43 9.09 -1.60
N LYS A 343 2.72 8.93 -2.90
CA LYS A 343 3.72 9.69 -3.69
C LYS A 343 5.20 9.53 -3.28
N HIS A 344 5.55 8.69 -2.31
CA HIS A 344 6.93 8.57 -1.83
C HIS A 344 7.32 7.12 -1.55
N THR A 345 8.36 6.65 -2.26
CA THR A 345 8.95 5.32 -2.08
C THR A 345 10.36 5.46 -1.52
N ARG A 346 10.74 4.59 -0.58
CA ARG A 346 12.15 4.31 -0.25
C ARG A 346 12.42 2.84 -0.43
N SER A 347 13.48 2.52 -1.18
CA SER A 347 13.89 1.15 -1.45
C SER A 347 15.27 0.86 -0.89
N TYR A 348 15.48 -0.37 -0.46
CA TYR A 348 16.73 -0.86 0.11
C TYR A 348 16.98 -2.25 -0.48
N LEU A 349 18.14 -2.48 -1.11
CA LEU A 349 18.47 -3.75 -1.78
C LEU A 349 19.68 -4.40 -1.14
N VAL A 350 19.53 -5.67 -0.79
CA VAL A 350 20.61 -6.57 -0.40
C VAL A 350 20.75 -7.66 -1.47
N ASP A 351 21.97 -7.83 -1.96
CA ASP A 351 22.33 -8.80 -3.02
C ASP A 351 22.19 -10.26 -2.57
N PRO A 352 22.12 -11.22 -3.51
CA PRO A 352 22.05 -12.64 -3.18
C PRO A 352 23.36 -13.18 -2.60
N ILE A 353 23.57 -12.96 -1.29
CA ILE A 353 24.75 -13.40 -0.54
C ILE A 353 24.43 -14.28 0.69
N PHE A 354 23.16 -14.56 0.99
CA PHE A 354 22.75 -15.34 2.16
C PHE A 354 22.16 -16.70 1.81
N HIS A 355 22.62 -17.77 2.46
CA HIS A 355 22.02 -19.11 2.37
C HIS A 355 20.57 -19.20 2.89
N LYS A 356 20.02 -18.16 3.53
CA LYS A 356 18.65 -18.16 4.08
C LYS A 356 17.91 -16.88 3.75
N ARG A 357 16.67 -17.02 3.28
CA ARG A 357 15.75 -15.90 3.04
C ARG A 357 15.49 -15.04 4.28
N ASN A 358 15.36 -15.65 5.47
CA ASN A 358 15.16 -14.89 6.71
C ASN A 358 16.38 -14.04 7.10
N ASP A 359 17.59 -14.50 6.77
CA ASP A 359 18.83 -13.79 7.05
C ASP A 359 18.94 -12.60 6.07
N ALA A 360 18.69 -12.80 4.77
CA ALA A 360 18.59 -11.73 3.76
C ALA A 360 17.51 -10.67 4.11
N LYS A 361 16.34 -11.11 4.58
CA LYS A 361 15.25 -10.23 5.02
C LYS A 361 15.63 -9.41 6.26
N SER A 362 16.43 -9.99 7.16
CA SER A 362 16.93 -9.29 8.34
C SER A 362 18.05 -8.30 7.96
N ALA A 363 18.94 -8.68 7.04
CA ALA A 363 20.00 -7.85 6.51
C ALA A 363 19.45 -6.58 5.83
N VAL A 364 18.42 -6.69 4.99
CA VAL A 364 17.84 -5.50 4.33
C VAL A 364 17.13 -4.56 5.32
N CYS A 365 16.55 -5.08 6.41
CA CYS A 365 16.03 -4.24 7.50
C CYS A 365 17.16 -3.49 8.24
N LEU A 366 18.29 -4.16 8.51
CA LEU A 366 19.46 -3.53 9.13
C LEU A 366 20.08 -2.44 8.23
N LEU A 367 20.22 -2.74 6.94
CA LEU A 367 20.66 -1.77 5.92
C LEU A 367 19.73 -0.53 5.91
N ALA A 368 18.42 -0.74 5.91
CA ALA A 368 17.46 0.36 5.93
C ALA A 368 17.57 1.25 7.18
N PHE A 369 17.81 0.68 8.36
CA PHE A 369 18.07 1.46 9.57
C PHE A 369 19.43 2.18 9.55
N SER A 370 20.48 1.60 8.94
CA SER A 370 21.75 2.30 8.72
C SER A 370 21.62 3.49 7.76
N GLN A 371 20.71 3.38 6.77
CA GLN A 371 20.37 4.44 5.80
C GLN A 371 19.25 5.38 6.27
N GLY A 372 18.98 5.46 7.57
CA GLY A 372 18.11 6.50 8.15
C GLY A 372 16.59 6.25 8.04
N LEU A 373 16.14 5.01 7.85
CA LEU A 373 14.70 4.68 7.77
C LEU A 373 13.93 5.13 9.02
N GLY A 374 14.54 5.07 10.22
CA GLY A 374 13.86 5.46 11.46
C GLY A 374 13.62 6.97 11.55
N SER A 375 14.59 7.79 11.14
CA SER A 375 14.47 9.24 11.06
C SER A 375 13.45 9.64 10.00
N TYR A 376 13.40 8.93 8.86
CA TYR A 376 12.33 9.12 7.88
C TYR A 376 10.95 8.87 8.48
N ILE A 377 10.72 7.71 9.13
CA ILE A 377 9.44 7.39 9.78
C ILE A 377 9.05 8.43 10.83
N ARG A 378 10.01 8.88 11.67
CA ARG A 378 9.76 9.96 12.66
C ARG A 378 9.43 11.29 11.99
N SER A 379 10.15 11.69 10.93
CA SER A 379 9.86 12.93 10.19
C SER A 379 8.47 12.94 9.56
N VAL A 380 7.96 11.77 9.14
CA VAL A 380 6.58 11.60 8.65
C VAL A 380 5.57 11.60 9.80
N THR A 381 5.94 11.10 10.98
CA THR A 381 5.11 11.20 12.20
C THR A 381 4.91 12.67 12.57
N ASP A 382 6.00 13.42 12.66
CA ASP A 382 6.03 14.87 12.86
C ASP A 382 5.17 15.62 11.82
N GLU A 383 5.27 15.26 10.54
CA GLU A 383 4.50 15.85 9.44
C GLU A 383 2.98 15.69 9.67
N ILE A 384 2.54 14.49 10.07
CA ILE A 384 1.14 14.16 10.33
C ILE A 384 0.61 14.87 11.57
N GLU A 385 1.37 14.89 12.67
CA GLU A 385 0.97 15.60 13.90
C GLU A 385 0.81 17.11 13.67
N ARG A 386 1.66 17.70 12.82
CA ARG A 386 1.60 19.12 12.45
C ARG A 386 0.35 19.48 11.64
N GLN A 387 -0.32 18.53 10.97
CA GLN A 387 -1.55 18.81 10.22
C GLN A 387 -2.71 19.29 11.11
N ILE A 388 -2.75 18.85 12.38
CA ILE A 388 -3.81 19.21 13.34
C ILE A 388 -3.17 19.89 14.55
N THR A 389 -2.90 21.19 14.39
CA THR A 389 -2.27 22.02 15.42
C THR A 389 -3.09 22.08 16.71
N PRO A 390 -2.48 22.26 17.89
CA PRO A 390 -3.21 22.43 19.15
C PRO A 390 -4.22 23.58 19.13
N ALA A 391 -3.94 24.65 18.39
CA ALA A 391 -4.84 25.79 18.21
C ALA A 391 -6.12 25.38 17.45
N MET A 392 -6.00 24.62 16.36
CA MET A 392 -7.16 24.06 15.62
C MET A 392 -7.99 23.14 16.50
N ARG A 393 -7.34 22.23 17.25
CA ARG A 393 -8.03 21.32 18.19
C ARG A 393 -8.86 22.11 19.21
N LYS A 394 -8.27 23.16 19.78
CA LYS A 394 -8.93 24.04 20.76
C LYS A 394 -10.11 24.78 20.13
N ALA A 395 -9.89 25.48 19.01
CA ALA A 395 -10.93 26.27 18.34
C ALA A 395 -12.14 25.42 17.92
N VAL A 396 -11.91 24.26 17.30
CA VAL A 396 -12.96 23.32 16.89
C VAL A 396 -13.74 22.80 18.10
N THR A 397 -13.04 22.36 19.16
CA THR A 397 -13.67 21.76 20.34
C THR A 397 -14.46 22.77 21.17
N GLU A 398 -13.94 23.98 21.35
CA GLU A 398 -14.59 25.01 22.19
C GLU A 398 -15.74 25.74 21.48
N ARG A 399 -15.67 25.94 20.14
CA ARG A 399 -16.60 26.84 19.42
C ARG A 399 -17.52 26.14 18.42
N VAL A 400 -17.07 25.06 17.78
CA VAL A 400 -17.72 24.57 16.54
C VAL A 400 -18.47 23.25 16.77
N LEU A 401 -17.88 22.30 17.52
CA LEU A 401 -18.48 20.98 17.72
C LEU A 401 -19.86 21.02 18.38
N SER A 402 -20.05 21.86 19.40
CA SER A 402 -21.33 22.06 20.09
C SER A 402 -22.40 22.59 19.13
N THR A 403 -22.05 23.58 18.31
CA THR A 403 -22.96 24.22 17.37
C THR A 403 -23.36 23.27 16.24
N ILE A 404 -22.41 22.53 15.66
CA ILE A 404 -22.70 21.46 14.69
C ILE A 404 -23.62 20.39 15.28
N SER A 405 -23.33 19.90 16.50
CA SER A 405 -24.21 18.94 17.18
C SER A 405 -25.63 19.50 17.36
N SER A 406 -25.79 20.79 17.66
CA SER A 406 -27.10 21.43 17.74
C SER A 406 -27.82 21.49 16.38
N MET A 407 -27.09 21.74 15.28
CA MET A 407 -27.64 21.76 13.92
C MET A 407 -28.12 20.37 13.49
N CYS A 408 -27.33 19.32 13.75
CA CYS A 408 -27.71 17.95 13.45
C CYS A 408 -28.92 17.47 14.26
N VAL A 409 -29.05 17.88 15.54
CA VAL A 409 -30.25 17.60 16.35
C VAL A 409 -31.48 18.36 15.84
N LYS A 410 -31.34 19.63 15.40
CA LYS A 410 -32.44 20.38 14.75
C LYS A 410 -32.88 19.70 13.45
N ALA A 411 -31.93 19.36 12.58
CA ALA A 411 -32.18 18.67 11.32
C ALA A 411 -32.87 17.30 11.51
N SER A 412 -32.41 16.51 12.49
CA SER A 412 -32.99 15.20 12.80
C SER A 412 -34.45 15.30 13.26
N LYS A 413 -34.81 16.37 14.00
CA LYS A 413 -36.21 16.64 14.37
C LYS A 413 -37.09 17.05 13.19
N LEU A 414 -36.54 17.71 12.17
CA LEU A 414 -37.26 18.13 10.96
C LEU A 414 -37.44 17.00 9.95
N LEU A 415 -36.49 16.07 9.87
CA LEU A 415 -36.54 14.90 8.97
C LEU A 415 -37.19 13.66 9.61
N HIS A 416 -37.41 13.67 10.93
CA HIS A 416 -37.79 12.50 11.74
C HIS A 416 -36.80 11.31 11.66
N GLU A 417 -35.57 11.55 11.18
CA GLU A 417 -34.51 10.54 10.97
C GLU A 417 -33.21 10.96 11.69
N PRO A 418 -32.42 10.02 12.28
CA PRO A 418 -31.13 10.34 12.89
C PRO A 418 -30.07 10.74 11.84
N VAL A 419 -29.77 12.04 11.75
CA VAL A 419 -28.75 12.58 10.83
C VAL A 419 -27.35 12.17 11.27
N GLN A 420 -26.77 11.15 10.62
CA GLN A 420 -25.37 10.77 10.83
C GLN A 420 -24.43 11.81 10.18
N ALA A 421 -24.02 12.80 10.98
CA ALA A 421 -23.17 13.90 10.55
C ALA A 421 -21.75 13.50 10.14
N TYR A 422 -21.22 12.36 10.61
CA TYR A 422 -19.84 11.94 10.41
C TYR A 422 -19.74 10.52 9.85
N GLU A 423 -19.05 10.38 8.73
CA GLU A 423 -18.68 9.13 8.09
C GLU A 423 -17.15 9.02 8.07
N TYR A 424 -16.59 7.86 8.44
CA TYR A 424 -15.14 7.69 8.61
C TYR A 424 -14.60 6.66 7.62
N ARG A 425 -13.59 7.04 6.84
CA ARG A 425 -12.86 6.15 5.94
C ARG A 425 -11.51 5.78 6.56
N VAL A 426 -11.23 4.49 6.69
CA VAL A 426 -9.91 3.99 7.11
C VAL A 426 -9.20 3.38 5.90
N ASP A 427 -7.93 3.72 5.71
CA ASP A 427 -7.14 3.36 4.55
C ASP A 427 -5.67 3.24 5.02
N ASN A 428 -5.11 2.02 5.07
CA ASN A 428 -3.76 1.71 5.56
C ASN A 428 -3.35 2.45 6.86
N ASP A 429 -4.04 2.18 7.97
CA ASP A 429 -3.82 2.82 9.29
C ASP A 429 -3.90 4.36 9.32
N ALA A 430 -4.43 4.98 8.26
CA ALA A 430 -4.83 6.39 8.24
C ALA A 430 -6.34 6.53 8.24
N VAL A 431 -6.83 7.62 8.83
CA VAL A 431 -8.25 7.93 8.97
C VAL A 431 -8.56 9.21 8.23
N GLY A 432 -9.65 9.20 7.48
CA GLY A 432 -10.30 10.36 6.88
C GLY A 432 -11.73 10.49 7.40
N CYS A 433 -12.34 11.66 7.23
CA CYS A 433 -13.69 11.93 7.72
C CYS A 433 -14.49 12.79 6.74
N THR A 434 -15.68 12.32 6.39
CA THR A 434 -16.68 13.07 5.64
C THR A 434 -17.70 13.63 6.63
N LEU A 435 -17.80 14.95 6.71
CA LEU A 435 -18.80 15.69 7.49
C LEU A 435 -19.95 16.10 6.56
N LYS A 436 -21.16 15.63 6.85
CA LYS A 436 -22.40 16.01 6.15
C LYS A 436 -23.17 17.00 7.03
N LEU A 437 -23.04 18.29 6.73
CA LEU A 437 -23.61 19.36 7.54
C LEU A 437 -24.98 19.80 6.98
N PRO A 438 -26.07 19.74 7.75
CA PRO A 438 -27.36 20.25 7.32
C PRO A 438 -27.38 21.78 7.32
N LEU A 439 -27.70 22.37 6.18
CA LEU A 439 -27.96 23.80 6.00
C LEU A 439 -29.47 24.02 5.86
N LEU A 440 -30.00 24.94 6.67
CA LEU A 440 -31.37 25.44 6.56
C LEU A 440 -31.41 26.52 5.49
N VAL A 441 -31.85 26.18 4.28
CA VAL A 441 -32.09 27.19 3.24
C VAL A 441 -33.38 27.93 3.56
N THR A 442 -33.32 29.26 3.46
CA THR A 442 -34.44 30.17 3.73
C THR A 442 -35.68 29.80 2.91
N ASN A 443 -36.85 29.87 3.56
CA ASN A 443 -38.13 29.40 3.04
C ASN A 443 -38.36 29.79 1.58
N ASP A 444 -38.45 28.80 0.69
CA ASP A 444 -38.90 28.98 -0.67
C ASP A 444 -40.41 29.26 -0.63
N ALA A 445 -40.79 30.54 -0.62
CA ALA A 445 -42.13 31.01 -0.24
C ALA A 445 -43.27 30.48 -1.13
N LYS A 446 -42.93 29.88 -2.28
CA LYS A 446 -43.87 29.22 -3.21
C LYS A 446 -44.13 27.75 -2.90
N ALA A 447 -43.31 27.11 -2.06
CA ALA A 447 -43.33 25.66 -1.82
C ALA A 447 -43.85 25.25 -0.43
N GLY A 448 -43.97 26.18 0.53
CA GLY A 448 -44.56 25.96 1.86
C GLY A 448 -43.77 25.07 2.83
N GLY A 449 -42.76 24.32 2.37
CA GLY A 449 -41.92 23.44 3.18
C GLY A 449 -40.47 23.92 3.31
N GLN A 450 -39.86 23.70 4.49
CA GLN A 450 -38.43 23.91 4.68
C GLN A 450 -37.63 22.80 3.99
N LYS A 451 -36.97 23.13 2.87
CA LYS A 451 -36.08 22.20 2.18
C LYS A 451 -34.70 22.23 2.83
N LEU A 452 -34.39 21.18 3.60
CA LEU A 452 -33.03 20.95 4.08
C LEU A 452 -32.08 20.72 2.89
N GLN A 453 -30.90 21.32 2.94
CA GLN A 453 -29.77 20.97 2.08
C GLN A 453 -28.62 20.42 2.92
N PHE A 454 -27.69 19.69 2.31
CA PHE A 454 -26.51 19.14 2.98
C PHE A 454 -25.25 19.58 2.25
N LYS A 455 -24.38 20.33 2.93
CA LYS A 455 -23.04 20.68 2.43
C LYS A 455 -22.05 19.67 3.02
N THR A 456 -21.17 19.13 2.18
CA THR A 456 -20.31 17.99 2.52
C THR A 456 -18.85 18.40 2.50
N TYR A 457 -18.15 18.15 3.60
CA TYR A 457 -16.72 18.44 3.79
C TYR A 457 -15.96 17.13 3.94
N VAL A 458 -14.76 17.04 3.33
CA VAL A 458 -14.00 15.78 3.25
C VAL A 458 -12.56 16.04 3.71
N ALA A 459 -12.23 15.50 4.88
CA ALA A 459 -10.87 15.36 5.34
C ALA A 459 -10.28 14.04 4.81
N ASP A 460 -9.21 14.15 4.03
CA ASP A 460 -8.50 13.00 3.43
C ASP A 460 -8.06 11.94 4.47
N SER A 461 -7.91 10.70 4.02
CA SER A 461 -7.32 9.63 4.83
C SER A 461 -5.81 9.83 5.00
N VAL A 462 -5.41 10.75 5.88
CA VAL A 462 -4.03 11.08 6.23
C VAL A 462 -3.79 11.21 7.75
N TYR A 463 -4.85 11.17 8.56
CA TYR A 463 -4.76 11.45 10.01
C TYR A 463 -4.54 10.18 10.83
N ALA A 464 -3.78 10.30 11.92
CA ALA A 464 -3.50 9.21 12.85
C ALA A 464 -4.70 8.73 13.68
N SER A 465 -5.80 9.49 13.73
CA SER A 465 -6.95 9.20 14.60
C SER A 465 -8.29 9.67 14.02
N LYS A 466 -9.39 9.05 14.47
CA LYS A 466 -10.77 9.50 14.16
C LYS A 466 -11.06 10.89 14.72
N ALA A 467 -10.48 11.28 15.86
CA ALA A 467 -10.67 12.61 16.43
C ALA A 467 -9.98 13.68 15.57
N ASP A 468 -8.78 13.38 15.07
CA ASP A 468 -7.98 14.26 14.23
C ASP A 468 -8.65 14.48 12.87
N ALA A 469 -9.08 13.41 12.21
CA ALA A 469 -9.85 13.49 10.96
C ALA A 469 -11.19 14.24 11.14
N LYS A 470 -11.87 14.05 12.27
CA LYS A 470 -13.09 14.81 12.61
C LYS A 470 -12.79 16.30 12.77
N ILE A 471 -11.70 16.65 13.46
CA ILE A 471 -11.27 18.04 13.67
C ILE A 471 -10.90 18.68 12.32
N ALA A 472 -10.24 17.96 11.40
CA ALA A 472 -9.98 18.42 10.05
C ALA A 472 -11.26 18.77 9.28
N ALA A 473 -12.23 17.85 9.22
CA ALA A 473 -13.48 18.05 8.47
C ALA A 473 -14.32 19.20 9.06
N VAL A 474 -14.32 19.36 10.39
CA VAL A 474 -14.99 20.48 11.07
C VAL A 474 -14.23 21.80 10.88
N TRP A 475 -12.90 21.78 10.78
CA TRP A 475 -12.09 22.97 10.50
C TRP A 475 -12.29 23.46 9.06
N GLN A 476 -12.37 22.55 8.08
CA GLN A 476 -12.81 22.88 6.72
C GLN A 476 -14.18 23.57 6.74
N ALA A 477 -15.16 22.98 7.43
CA ALA A 477 -16.52 23.53 7.55
C ALA A 477 -16.60 24.83 8.37
N PHE A 478 -15.59 25.18 9.16
CA PHE A 478 -15.52 26.42 9.93
C PHE A 478 -14.90 27.58 9.14
N ASN A 479 -13.94 27.29 8.27
CA ASN A 479 -13.32 28.26 7.36
C ASN A 479 -14.13 28.48 6.07
N ASP A 480 -15.27 27.81 5.93
CA ASP A 480 -16.21 28.00 4.83
C ASP A 480 -17.22 29.10 5.19
N ASP A 481 -17.15 30.23 4.48
CA ASP A 481 -17.86 31.46 4.84
C ASP A 481 -19.40 31.30 4.87
N ASP A 482 -19.96 30.44 4.01
CA ASP A 482 -21.40 30.14 4.00
C ASP A 482 -21.84 29.65 5.39
N VAL A 483 -21.04 28.78 6.01
CA VAL A 483 -21.35 28.19 7.32
C VAL A 483 -20.95 29.11 8.47
N ASN A 484 -19.83 29.82 8.33
CA ASN A 484 -19.34 30.75 9.33
C ASN A 484 -20.39 31.84 9.64
N SER A 485 -21.11 32.32 8.62
CA SER A 485 -22.26 33.21 8.80
C SER A 485 -23.36 32.59 9.69
N GLY A 486 -23.72 31.33 9.45
CA GLY A 486 -24.70 30.57 10.24
C GLY A 486 -24.25 30.28 11.68
N PHE A 487 -22.95 30.10 11.91
CA PHE A 487 -22.40 29.92 13.26
C PHE A 487 -22.49 31.22 14.08
N GLN A 488 -22.21 32.39 13.48
CA GLN A 488 -22.23 33.67 14.20
C GLN A 488 -23.64 34.06 14.69
N ILE A 489 -24.68 33.76 13.91
CA ILE A 489 -26.09 34.11 14.20
C ILE A 489 -26.60 33.46 15.51
N SER A 490 -26.01 32.36 15.98
CA SER A 490 -26.37 31.76 17.28
C SER A 490 -25.60 32.34 18.48
N SER A 491 -24.61 33.21 18.27
CA SER A 491 -23.77 33.79 19.34
C SER A 491 -24.33 35.09 19.92
N THR A 492 -25.23 35.77 19.21
CA THR A 492 -26.05 36.85 19.76
C THR A 492 -27.05 36.25 20.74
N ASN A 493 -26.64 36.13 22.01
CA ASN A 493 -27.57 35.87 23.12
C ASN A 493 -28.78 36.79 22.97
N PRO A 494 -30.02 36.26 22.94
CA PRO A 494 -31.20 37.12 22.84
C PRO A 494 -31.21 38.03 24.06
N THR A 495 -31.03 39.33 23.85
CA THR A 495 -30.99 40.31 24.95
C THR A 495 -32.30 40.22 25.70
N VAL A 496 -32.27 39.62 26.90
CA VAL A 496 -33.47 39.37 27.69
C VAL A 496 -33.94 40.70 28.27
N ASN A 497 -34.70 41.44 27.45
CA ASN A 497 -35.53 42.56 27.83
C ASN A 497 -36.72 42.04 28.66
N GLY A 498 -36.41 41.43 29.81
CA GLY A 498 -37.38 41.12 30.84
C GLY A 498 -38.05 42.43 31.30
N PRO A 499 -39.36 42.42 31.60
CA PRO A 499 -40.05 43.61 32.05
C PRO A 499 -39.34 44.24 33.25
N LYS A 500 -39.12 45.57 33.22
CA LYS A 500 -38.46 46.31 34.30
C LYS A 500 -39.30 46.31 35.58
N GLY A 501 -39.19 45.24 36.37
CA GLY A 501 -39.82 45.12 37.67
C GLY A 501 -39.29 46.17 38.64
N LYS A 502 -40.11 47.18 38.95
CA LYS A 502 -39.77 48.27 39.87
C LYS A 502 -39.43 47.72 41.26
N ARG A 503 -38.16 47.75 41.67
CA ARG A 503 -37.77 47.71 43.08
C ARG A 503 -37.63 49.15 43.58
N LYS A 504 -38.16 49.42 44.78
CA LYS A 504 -38.06 50.73 45.44
C LYS A 504 -36.63 51.00 45.91
N ALA A 505 -36.30 52.28 46.06
CA ALA A 505 -35.08 52.74 46.70
C ALA A 505 -35.19 52.73 48.23
N ALA A 506 -34.02 52.59 48.87
CA ALA A 506 -33.59 53.16 50.13
C ALA A 506 -32.04 53.18 49.98
N ASP A 507 -31.40 54.31 49.73
CA ASP A 507 -31.13 55.46 50.63
C ASP A 507 -29.85 55.25 51.46
N ALA A 508 -29.17 56.37 51.72
CA ALA A 508 -27.81 56.55 52.23
C ALA A 508 -26.64 56.30 51.25
N GLU A 509 -25.60 57.14 51.15
CA GLU A 509 -25.47 58.61 51.29
C GLU A 509 -24.03 59.03 50.90
N LEU A 510 -23.77 60.35 50.77
CA LEU A 510 -22.45 61.01 50.84
C LEU A 510 -21.39 60.71 49.75
N GLU A 511 -21.48 61.49 48.66
CA GLU A 511 -20.56 62.60 48.32
C GLU A 511 -19.03 62.38 48.05
N PRO A 512 -18.36 63.28 47.28
CA PRO A 512 -17.28 62.87 46.38
C PRO A 512 -15.86 63.37 46.75
N GLY A 513 -14.88 62.86 46.00
CA GLY A 513 -13.51 63.39 45.94
C GLY A 513 -13.03 63.49 44.48
N GLU A 514 -12.71 64.70 44.05
CA GLU A 514 -12.27 65.06 42.70
C GLU A 514 -10.72 64.95 42.58
N LEU A 515 -10.19 64.58 41.40
CA LEU A 515 -8.97 65.14 40.74
C LEU A 515 -8.39 64.23 39.63
N ASP A 516 -8.07 64.86 38.50
CA ASP A 516 -7.30 64.39 37.33
C ASP A 516 -5.80 64.83 37.45
N PRO A 517 -4.87 64.53 36.51
CA PRO A 517 -4.66 63.29 35.73
C PRO A 517 -3.16 62.88 35.57
N GLU A 518 -2.88 61.78 34.86
CA GLU A 518 -1.60 61.48 34.16
C GLU A 518 -0.33 61.32 35.08
N PRO A 519 0.91 61.10 34.58
CA PRO A 519 1.35 59.72 34.29
C PRO A 519 2.76 59.35 34.86
N SER A 520 3.07 58.06 35.06
CA SER A 520 4.44 57.50 34.81
C SER A 520 4.66 56.01 35.19
N THR A 521 5.62 55.42 34.48
CA THR A 521 6.52 54.28 34.78
C THR A 521 6.33 53.39 36.04
N CYS A 522 6.18 52.08 35.78
CA CYS A 522 7.01 50.96 36.29
C CYS A 522 7.73 51.09 37.66
N SER A 523 7.42 50.21 38.64
CA SER A 523 8.42 49.39 39.39
C SER A 523 7.91 48.60 40.63
N THR A 524 7.92 47.24 40.54
CA THR A 524 8.24 46.25 41.62
C THR A 524 7.32 45.87 42.82
N LYS A 525 7.46 44.57 43.19
CA LYS A 525 7.33 43.90 44.52
C LYS A 525 5.96 43.47 45.10
N ALA A 526 5.71 42.15 45.03
CA ALA A 526 5.54 41.24 46.20
C ALA A 526 5.91 39.80 45.75
N SER A 527 6.77 39.05 46.44
CA SER A 527 6.46 38.12 47.56
C SER A 527 5.46 37.00 47.17
N ASN A 528 5.71 35.68 47.33
CA ASN A 528 6.72 35.01 48.16
C ASN A 528 7.01 33.52 47.75
N ARG A 529 8.27 33.08 47.88
CA ARG A 529 8.72 31.72 48.34
C ARG A 529 7.96 30.45 47.90
N ARG A 530 8.55 29.65 46.97
CA ARG A 530 8.52 28.16 47.09
C ARG A 530 9.74 27.45 46.44
N LYS A 531 10.06 26.25 46.94
CA LYS A 531 11.28 25.47 46.63
C LYS A 531 11.08 24.44 45.50
N ARG A 532 12.21 24.12 44.83
CA ARG A 532 12.49 22.86 44.08
C ARG A 532 11.72 21.63 44.60
N ARG A 533 11.20 20.81 43.68
CA ARG A 533 11.59 19.38 43.57
C ARG A 533 11.25 18.79 42.20
N LYS A 534 12.02 17.78 41.78
CA LYS A 534 11.71 16.90 40.64
C LYS A 534 10.45 16.08 40.94
N LEU A 535 9.66 15.78 39.92
CA LEU A 535 8.89 14.54 39.83
C LEU A 535 9.01 14.00 38.40
N ALA A 536 9.36 12.72 38.28
CA ALA A 536 9.19 11.96 37.06
C ALA A 536 7.89 11.16 37.19
N VAL A 537 7.13 11.03 36.10
CA VAL A 537 5.90 10.22 36.09
C VAL A 537 6.26 8.82 35.58
N ALA A 538 6.19 7.83 36.46
CA ALA A 538 6.35 6.42 36.09
C ALA A 538 5.03 5.85 35.58
N LEU A 539 5.10 5.00 34.56
CA LEU A 539 3.96 4.21 34.07
C LEU A 539 3.59 3.12 35.08
N HIS A 540 2.28 2.91 35.27
CA HIS A 540 1.79 1.92 36.23
C HIS A 540 1.99 0.49 35.71
N ARG A 541 2.62 -0.34 36.53
CA ARG A 541 2.81 -1.77 36.27
C ARG A 541 1.66 -2.55 36.90
N VAL A 542 0.92 -3.33 36.11
CA VAL A 542 -0.01 -4.33 36.65
C VAL A 542 0.78 -5.60 36.92
N GLY A 543 0.57 -6.21 38.09
CA GLY A 543 1.07 -7.53 38.43
C GLY A 543 -0.09 -8.41 38.87
N MET A 544 -0.07 -9.66 38.44
CA MET A 544 -0.87 -10.73 39.03
C MET A 544 0.09 -11.75 39.63
N GLN A 545 -0.34 -12.34 40.75
CA GLN A 545 0.16 -13.61 41.29
C GLN A 545 -0.84 -14.68 40.82
N SER A 546 -0.45 -15.84 40.26
CA SER A 546 0.52 -16.88 40.65
C SER A 546 -0.25 -18.14 41.11
N ASP A 547 0.27 -19.36 40.90
CA ASP A 547 1.60 -19.69 40.38
C ASP A 547 1.64 -20.11 38.89
N ASP A 548 1.66 -21.36 38.40
CA ASP A 548 1.59 -22.71 39.00
C ASP A 548 2.59 -23.66 38.26
N GLU A 549 2.60 -24.96 38.57
CA GLU A 549 3.50 -25.99 37.97
C GLU A 549 3.03 -26.43 36.55
N ASP A 550 3.88 -26.81 35.59
CA ASP A 550 4.57 -28.13 35.48
C ASP A 550 5.77 -28.08 34.47
N ASP A 551 6.54 -29.17 34.38
CA ASP A 551 7.89 -29.28 33.80
C ASP A 551 7.96 -29.45 32.26
N GLY A 552 9.14 -29.23 31.63
CA GLY A 552 9.24 -29.37 30.16
C GLY A 552 10.53 -29.01 29.40
N GLN A 553 11.73 -29.04 30.00
CA GLN A 553 12.96 -28.67 29.27
C GLN A 553 13.41 -29.72 28.23
N THR A 554 13.59 -29.33 26.95
CA THR A 554 14.31 -30.14 25.94
C THR A 554 15.19 -29.33 24.98
N ALA A 555 16.50 -29.27 25.26
CA ALA A 555 17.57 -28.88 24.34
C ALA A 555 18.95 -29.22 24.96
N PRO A 556 20.07 -29.29 24.22
CA PRO A 556 20.23 -29.47 22.77
C PRO A 556 21.08 -30.72 22.42
N SER A 557 21.07 -31.18 21.17
CA SER A 557 22.01 -32.19 20.66
C SER A 557 23.18 -31.55 19.89
N LYS A 558 24.43 -31.83 20.28
CA LYS A 558 25.63 -31.47 19.51
C LYS A 558 26.79 -32.47 19.65
N VAL A 559 27.10 -33.11 18.53
CA VAL A 559 28.43 -33.46 17.99
C VAL A 559 29.54 -33.89 18.97
N LYS A 560 29.85 -35.19 18.93
CA LYS A 560 31.20 -35.80 19.01
C LYS A 560 31.24 -36.93 17.94
N GLY A 561 32.40 -37.44 17.50
CA GLY A 561 33.78 -37.07 17.81
C GLY A 561 34.75 -38.11 17.18
N VAL A 562 35.99 -37.71 16.88
CA VAL A 562 36.99 -38.49 16.12
C VAL A 562 37.64 -39.64 16.92
N SER A 563 37.86 -40.78 16.27
CA SER A 563 38.91 -41.79 16.59
C SER A 563 39.19 -42.66 15.34
N GLN A 564 40.24 -42.44 14.55
CA GLN A 564 41.64 -42.90 14.74
C GLN A 564 41.83 -44.41 14.98
N ALA A 565 42.41 -45.13 13.99
CA ALA A 565 43.56 -46.04 14.18
C ALA A 565 44.23 -46.50 12.84
N LYS A 566 45.53 -46.80 12.96
CA LYS A 566 46.54 -47.48 12.11
C LYS A 566 46.05 -48.66 11.22
N SER A 567 46.76 -49.15 10.17
CA SER A 567 48.06 -48.78 9.53
C SER A 567 48.25 -49.44 8.12
N THR A 568 49.28 -48.99 7.39
CA THR A 568 49.84 -49.41 6.08
C THR A 568 50.57 -50.79 6.07
N PRO A 569 51.11 -51.33 4.94
CA PRO A 569 50.97 -51.01 3.49
C PRO A 569 50.70 -52.22 2.54
N SER A 570 50.57 -51.98 1.22
CA SER A 570 51.42 -52.57 0.13
C SER A 570 50.72 -53.08 -1.17
N ALA A 571 51.19 -52.53 -2.30
CA ALA A 571 51.41 -53.12 -3.64
C ALA A 571 50.32 -53.83 -4.49
N ALA A 572 50.47 -53.58 -5.81
CA ALA A 572 50.23 -54.45 -6.98
C ALA A 572 48.81 -54.76 -7.50
N GLY A 573 48.57 -54.35 -8.77
CA GLY A 573 48.01 -55.27 -9.78
C GLY A 573 46.55 -55.01 -10.24
N PRO A 574 46.27 -54.93 -11.56
CA PRO A 574 44.92 -54.80 -12.09
C PRO A 574 44.36 -56.08 -12.74
N SER A 575 43.04 -56.29 -12.67
CA SER A 575 42.34 -57.19 -13.59
C SER A 575 40.92 -56.73 -13.92
N ARG A 576 40.62 -56.70 -15.22
CA ARG A 576 39.26 -56.58 -15.80
C ARG A 576 38.82 -58.01 -16.14
N PRO A 577 37.51 -58.34 -16.12
CA PRO A 577 36.89 -58.47 -17.44
C PRO A 577 35.41 -58.04 -17.55
N LYS A 578 35.03 -58.01 -18.83
CA LYS A 578 33.83 -57.57 -19.56
C LYS A 578 32.49 -58.31 -19.22
N PRO A 579 31.35 -57.86 -19.80
CA PRO A 579 30.00 -58.17 -19.29
C PRO A 579 29.32 -59.37 -19.97
N SER A 580 28.14 -59.73 -19.46
CA SER A 580 27.19 -60.65 -20.09
C SER A 580 25.95 -59.91 -20.62
N THR A 581 25.42 -60.37 -21.74
CA THR A 581 24.20 -59.85 -22.39
C THR A 581 23.24 -61.01 -22.64
N TYR A 582 21.94 -60.88 -22.37
CA TYR A 582 20.94 -61.56 -23.23
C TYR A 582 19.56 -60.91 -23.29
N LYS A 583 18.88 -61.26 -24.39
CA LYS A 583 17.81 -60.57 -25.11
C LYS A 583 16.45 -60.53 -24.42
N SER A 584 15.66 -59.54 -24.84
CA SER A 584 14.20 -59.44 -24.64
C SER A 584 13.42 -60.61 -25.27
N ARG A 585 12.17 -60.81 -24.83
CA ARG A 585 11.09 -61.28 -25.72
C ARG A 585 9.71 -60.74 -25.36
N SER A 586 8.95 -60.43 -26.41
CA SER A 586 7.51 -60.24 -26.53
C SER A 586 6.72 -61.52 -26.21
N ALA A 587 5.39 -61.53 -25.98
CA ALA A 587 4.35 -60.51 -25.69
C ALA A 587 3.02 -61.26 -25.38
N MET A 588 1.88 -60.54 -25.38
CA MET A 588 0.48 -61.05 -25.38
C MET A 588 -0.03 -61.68 -24.06
N ASP A 589 -1.33 -61.65 -23.73
CA ASP A 589 -2.49 -60.80 -24.11
C ASP A 589 -3.67 -61.18 -23.17
N ALA A 590 -4.74 -60.36 -23.14
CA ALA A 590 -6.08 -60.63 -22.57
C ALA A 590 -6.21 -60.93 -21.05
N GLY A 591 -7.41 -60.69 -20.47
CA GLY A 591 -7.72 -61.29 -19.15
C GLY A 591 -8.68 -60.62 -18.15
N ARG A 592 -9.62 -59.77 -18.57
CA ARG A 592 -10.95 -59.48 -17.93
C ARG A 592 -11.23 -59.87 -16.44
N LEU A 593 -11.88 -58.90 -15.75
CA LEU A 593 -12.89 -59.06 -14.67
C LEU A 593 -12.40 -59.49 -13.27
N GLY A 594 -13.14 -59.06 -12.24
CA GLY A 594 -12.93 -59.39 -10.82
C GLY A 594 -13.32 -58.23 -9.90
N GLU A 595 -14.57 -58.21 -9.44
CA GLU A 595 -15.10 -57.22 -8.48
C GLU A 595 -14.91 -57.67 -7.02
N ASP A 596 -14.92 -56.67 -6.13
CA ASP A 596 -15.41 -56.73 -4.74
C ASP A 596 -14.71 -57.49 -3.59
N SER A 597 -15.05 -56.98 -2.39
CA SER A 597 -15.12 -57.64 -1.08
C SER A 597 -13.93 -57.64 -0.10
N GLN A 598 -13.97 -56.61 0.76
CA GLN A 598 -13.96 -56.69 2.24
C GLN A 598 -12.74 -57.21 3.02
N ALA A 599 -12.13 -56.26 3.75
CA ALA A 599 -11.89 -56.27 5.19
C ALA A 599 -11.39 -57.55 5.91
N ARG A 600 -10.24 -57.42 6.61
CA ARG A 600 -10.02 -58.14 7.87
C ARG A 600 -9.20 -57.36 8.89
N ILE A 601 -9.79 -57.13 10.05
CA ILE A 601 -9.12 -56.68 11.28
C ILE A 601 -8.44 -57.89 11.92
N ARG A 602 -7.16 -57.78 12.32
CA ARG A 602 -6.63 -58.39 13.56
C ARG A 602 -5.50 -57.53 14.15
N SER A 603 -5.60 -57.28 15.45
CA SER A 603 -4.49 -56.89 16.33
C SER A 603 -3.66 -58.13 16.73
N VAL A 604 -2.55 -57.93 17.44
CA VAL A 604 -2.25 -58.60 18.74
C VAL A 604 -0.90 -58.15 19.33
N ASP A 605 -0.88 -58.05 20.67
CA ASP A 605 0.22 -57.97 21.64
C ASP A 605 1.28 -56.85 21.65
N ALA A 606 1.57 -56.44 22.89
CA ALA A 606 2.66 -55.57 23.32
C ALA A 606 3.60 -56.32 24.28
N ARG A 607 4.84 -55.84 24.45
CA ARG A 607 5.72 -56.27 25.56
C ARG A 607 6.49 -55.09 26.15
N LEU A 608 6.49 -55.02 27.48
CA LEU A 608 7.21 -54.02 28.28
C LEU A 608 8.72 -54.37 28.37
N PRO A 609 9.63 -53.38 28.26
CA PRO A 609 11.02 -53.53 28.67
C PRO A 609 11.18 -53.37 30.19
N ARG A 610 12.24 -53.96 30.76
CA ARG A 610 12.54 -53.96 32.21
C ARG A 610 13.42 -52.77 32.63
N LEU A 611 13.29 -52.39 33.91
CA LEU A 611 14.20 -51.49 34.62
C LEU A 611 15.63 -52.09 34.72
N THR A 612 16.65 -51.23 34.69
CA THR A 612 18.04 -51.51 35.06
C THR A 612 18.64 -50.34 35.85
N PRO A 613 19.67 -50.54 36.70
CA PRO A 613 19.98 -49.63 37.81
C PRO A 613 20.91 -48.45 37.49
N ILE A 614 20.87 -47.44 38.36
CA ILE A 614 21.65 -46.20 38.29
C ILE A 614 23.08 -46.42 38.83
N PRO A 615 24.14 -45.99 38.12
CA PRO A 615 25.49 -45.90 38.66
C PRO A 615 25.74 -44.57 39.40
N MET A 616 26.48 -44.63 40.52
CA MET A 616 26.92 -43.43 41.26
C MET A 616 28.08 -42.72 40.55
N TYR A 617 28.14 -41.38 40.67
CA TYR A 617 29.29 -40.57 40.25
C TYR A 617 30.16 -40.16 41.45
N PRO A 618 31.51 -40.11 41.30
CA PRO A 618 32.43 -39.64 42.33
C PRO A 618 32.52 -38.10 42.37
N ALA A 619 32.90 -37.55 43.52
CA ALA A 619 33.08 -36.11 43.71
C ALA A 619 34.39 -35.58 43.10
N GLY A 620 34.35 -34.34 42.59
CA GLY A 620 35.52 -33.56 42.15
C GLY A 620 35.70 -32.28 42.99
N PRO A 621 36.93 -31.72 43.07
CA PRO A 621 37.26 -30.68 44.05
C PRO A 621 36.75 -29.27 43.67
N VAL A 622 36.40 -28.50 44.70
CA VAL A 622 35.98 -27.10 44.60
C VAL A 622 37.20 -26.16 44.71
N PRO A 623 37.38 -25.17 43.81
CA PRO A 623 38.42 -24.15 43.98
C PRO A 623 37.99 -23.10 45.00
N MET A 624 38.79 -22.90 46.05
CA MET A 624 38.60 -21.80 47.01
C MET A 624 39.11 -20.46 46.43
N TYR A 625 38.24 -19.47 46.27
CA TYR A 625 38.57 -18.04 46.47
C TYR A 625 37.28 -17.24 46.75
N PRO A 626 37.23 -16.42 47.82
CA PRO A 626 36.04 -15.62 48.14
C PRO A 626 36.05 -14.25 47.43
N PRO A 627 34.90 -13.76 46.91
CA PRO A 627 34.76 -12.37 46.50
C PRO A 627 34.66 -11.41 47.72
N PRO A 628 35.06 -10.13 47.58
CA PRO A 628 35.10 -9.18 48.69
C PRO A 628 33.69 -8.74 49.13
N MET A 629 33.53 -8.49 50.43
CA MET A 629 32.27 -8.02 51.03
C MET A 629 31.97 -6.55 50.68
N VAL A 630 30.69 -6.25 50.43
CA VAL A 630 30.16 -4.88 50.32
C VAL A 630 29.07 -4.72 51.39
N PRO A 631 29.08 -3.65 52.21
CA PRO A 631 28.17 -3.56 53.36
C PRO A 631 26.72 -3.25 52.96
N TYR A 632 25.79 -4.14 53.36
CA TYR A 632 24.36 -3.89 53.28
C TYR A 632 23.91 -2.91 54.39
N TYR A 633 23.40 -1.74 53.99
CA TYR A 633 22.58 -0.92 54.89
C TYR A 633 21.14 -1.43 54.88
N ASN A 634 20.72 -2.05 55.98
CA ASN A 634 19.37 -2.58 56.15
C ASN A 634 18.43 -1.47 56.67
N VAL A 635 17.36 -1.17 55.91
CA VAL A 635 16.35 -0.16 56.29
C VAL A 635 14.96 -0.72 56.01
N SER A 636 14.21 -1.00 57.07
CA SER A 636 12.86 -1.56 57.00
C SER A 636 11.83 -0.51 56.52
N PRO A 637 10.92 -0.84 55.59
CA PRO A 637 9.81 0.04 55.23
C PRO A 637 8.70 0.01 56.31
N PRO A 638 8.06 1.14 56.64
CA PRO A 638 7.01 1.20 57.65
C PRO A 638 5.64 0.74 57.12
N ASN A 639 4.83 0.17 58.02
CA ASN A 639 3.43 -0.18 57.76
C ASN A 639 2.58 1.06 57.46
N TYR A 640 1.77 1.03 56.40
CA TYR A 640 0.67 1.99 56.22
C TYR A 640 -0.52 1.37 55.46
N ARG A 641 -1.68 1.28 56.10
CA ARG A 641 -2.97 0.94 55.46
C ARG A 641 -3.76 2.23 55.19
N PRO A 642 -4.24 2.50 53.97
CA PRO A 642 -5.28 3.51 53.74
C PRO A 642 -6.66 2.94 54.12
N PRO A 643 -7.56 3.73 54.74
CA PRO A 643 -8.93 3.31 55.01
C PRO A 643 -9.85 3.48 53.79
N PHE A 644 -10.79 2.57 53.61
CA PHE A 644 -11.89 2.74 52.65
C PHE A 644 -13.00 3.62 53.24
N PRO A 645 -13.60 4.56 52.48
CA PRO A 645 -14.75 5.34 52.94
C PRO A 645 -16.03 4.51 52.89
N HIS A 646 -16.84 4.58 53.95
CA HIS A 646 -18.16 3.94 53.98
C HIS A 646 -19.17 4.67 53.08
N ALA A 647 -19.77 3.97 52.12
CA ALA A 647 -20.99 4.43 51.46
C ALA A 647 -22.18 4.35 52.44
N ARG A 648 -22.91 5.46 52.64
CA ARG A 648 -24.13 5.50 53.46
C ARG A 648 -25.35 5.02 52.66
N ARG A 649 -26.34 4.47 53.37
CA ARG A 649 -27.72 4.23 52.89
C ARG A 649 -28.58 5.51 52.95
N GLY A 650 -29.67 5.52 52.19
CA GLY A 650 -30.77 6.51 52.24
C GLY A 650 -30.71 7.47 51.05
N ASP A 651 -31.68 7.51 50.13
CA ASP A 651 -33.13 7.64 50.38
C ASP A 651 -34.04 6.81 49.41
N PRO A 652 -35.38 6.78 49.63
CA PRO A 652 -36.34 5.95 48.88
C PRO A 652 -37.12 6.67 47.76
N TYR A 653 -38.06 5.92 47.13
CA TYR A 653 -38.91 6.24 45.97
C TYR A 653 -38.23 6.21 44.59
N GLY A 654 -38.98 5.74 43.56
CA GLY A 654 -38.56 5.81 42.15
C GLY A 654 -38.68 4.53 41.31
N ASP A 655 -39.50 3.53 41.68
CA ASP A 655 -39.72 2.37 40.82
C ASP A 655 -40.61 2.71 39.61
N THR A 656 -40.06 2.66 38.39
CA THR A 656 -40.71 2.16 37.16
C THR A 656 -39.78 2.24 35.94
N ALA A 657 -40.06 1.43 34.91
CA ALA A 657 -39.60 1.61 33.53
C ALA A 657 -38.07 1.58 33.23
N SER A 658 -37.43 0.42 33.36
CA SER A 658 -36.35 -0.03 32.46
C SER A 658 -36.09 -1.54 32.51
N ARG A 659 -37.08 -2.33 32.06
CA ARG A 659 -36.88 -3.74 31.66
C ARG A 659 -37.27 -3.91 30.20
N LEU A 660 -36.28 -3.85 29.31
CA LEU A 660 -36.23 -4.36 27.93
C LEU A 660 -34.86 -3.99 27.32
N TRP A 661 -34.52 -4.48 26.13
CA TRP A 661 -33.27 -4.19 25.39
C TRP A 661 -31.96 -4.85 25.89
N THR A 662 -32.00 -6.12 26.26
CA THR A 662 -30.85 -7.01 26.00
C THR A 662 -30.97 -7.58 24.58
N ILE A 663 -30.24 -6.99 23.63
CA ILE A 663 -30.02 -7.56 22.28
C ILE A 663 -28.52 -7.88 22.15
N PRO A 664 -28.14 -9.11 21.76
CA PRO A 664 -26.73 -9.47 21.57
C PRO A 664 -26.17 -8.84 20.30
N TYR A 665 -24.96 -8.28 20.40
CA TYR A 665 -24.19 -7.85 19.22
C TYR A 665 -23.62 -9.09 18.50
N PRO A 666 -23.72 -9.18 17.16
CA PRO A 666 -23.05 -10.23 16.41
C PRO A 666 -21.54 -9.95 16.32
N HIS A 667 -20.71 -10.90 16.77
CA HIS A 667 -19.27 -10.85 16.55
C HIS A 667 -18.96 -11.13 15.06
N PRO A 668 -18.16 -10.29 14.38
CA PRO A 668 -17.63 -10.63 13.06
C PRO A 668 -16.54 -11.71 13.21
N HIS A 669 -16.67 -12.81 12.47
CA HIS A 669 -15.64 -13.85 12.41
C HIS A 669 -14.36 -13.30 11.75
N MET A 670 -13.29 -13.14 12.54
CA MET A 670 -11.92 -13.05 12.00
C MET A 670 -11.47 -14.44 11.52
N PRO A 671 -10.93 -14.58 10.29
CA PRO A 671 -10.26 -15.81 9.87
C PRO A 671 -9.00 -16.04 10.69
N SER A 672 -8.82 -17.26 11.22
CA SER A 672 -7.57 -17.67 11.86
C SER A 672 -6.45 -17.70 10.82
N MET A 673 -5.43 -16.85 10.97
CA MET A 673 -4.19 -16.93 10.19
C MET A 673 -3.41 -18.16 10.65
N ARG A 674 -3.56 -19.26 9.91
CA ARG A 674 -2.86 -20.52 10.14
C ARG A 674 -1.44 -20.45 9.59
N GLU A 675 -0.48 -21.08 10.28
CA GLU A 675 0.91 -21.11 9.83
C GLU A 675 1.09 -22.01 8.58
N ASP A 676 1.28 -21.43 7.41
CA ASP A 676 1.68 -22.17 6.20
C ASP A 676 3.15 -22.61 6.29
N ARG A 677 3.38 -23.79 6.87
CA ARG A 677 4.68 -24.47 6.82
C ARG A 677 4.84 -25.28 5.52
N HIS A 678 5.96 -25.06 4.85
CA HIS A 678 6.58 -25.92 3.83
C HIS A 678 5.73 -26.35 2.62
N TYR A 679 6.02 -25.73 1.48
CA TYR A 679 6.20 -26.48 0.24
C TYR A 679 7.55 -26.10 -0.41
N GLN A 680 8.45 -27.08 -0.56
CA GLN A 680 9.45 -27.02 -1.61
C GLN A 680 8.76 -27.41 -2.92
N GLN A 681 8.86 -26.57 -3.95
CA GLN A 681 8.52 -26.95 -5.31
C GLN A 681 9.71 -26.69 -6.21
N GLN A 682 10.17 -27.74 -6.88
CA GLN A 682 11.14 -27.65 -7.96
C GLN A 682 10.41 -27.08 -9.18
N MET A 683 10.77 -25.87 -9.60
CA MET A 683 10.26 -25.29 -10.85
C MET A 683 10.98 -25.97 -12.01
N TYR A 684 10.23 -26.70 -12.84
CA TYR A 684 10.76 -27.40 -14.00
C TYR A 684 11.09 -26.38 -15.11
N VAL A 685 12.37 -26.15 -15.38
CA VAL A 685 12.84 -25.28 -16.46
C VAL A 685 12.94 -26.11 -17.75
N PRO A 686 12.22 -25.76 -18.84
CA PRO A 686 12.40 -26.42 -20.13
C PRO A 686 13.81 -26.16 -20.67
N GLN A 687 14.55 -27.20 -21.03
CA GLN A 687 15.80 -27.01 -21.78
C GLN A 687 15.50 -26.55 -23.21
N PRO A 688 16.33 -25.65 -23.79
CA PRO A 688 16.22 -25.29 -25.20
C PRO A 688 16.55 -26.50 -26.09
N PRO A 689 15.94 -26.62 -27.28
CA PRO A 689 16.21 -27.73 -28.18
C PRO A 689 17.67 -27.71 -28.68
N SER A 690 18.35 -28.84 -28.56
CA SER A 690 19.70 -29.03 -29.09
C SER A 690 19.71 -28.95 -30.62
N VAL A 691 20.36 -27.93 -31.18
CA VAL A 691 20.55 -27.82 -32.64
C VAL A 691 21.58 -28.87 -33.06
N SER A 692 21.13 -29.97 -33.65
CA SER A 692 21.98 -30.99 -34.25
C SER A 692 22.49 -30.52 -35.60
N SER A 693 23.81 -30.29 -35.71
CA SER A 693 24.46 -29.92 -36.97
C SER A 693 24.76 -31.17 -37.82
N GLN A 694 24.02 -31.33 -38.92
CA GLN A 694 24.41 -32.06 -40.14
C GLN A 694 23.87 -31.29 -41.35
#